data_AF-A0A930XFQ8-F1
#
_entry.id   AF-A0A930XFQ8-F1
#
_cell.length_a   1.000
_cell.length_b   1.000
_cell.length_c   1.000
_cell.angle_alpha   90.00
_cell.angle_beta   90.00
_cell.angle_gamma   90.00
#
_symmetry.space_group_name_H-M   'P 1'
#
loop_
_entity.id
_entity.type
_entity.pdbx_description
1 polymer ?
#
loop_
_entity_poly.entity_id
_entity_poly.type
_entity_poly.pdbx_seq_one_letter_code
_entity_poly.pdbx_strand_id
1 'polypeptide(L)'
;MIQDSTYSSVRVNARKTDVFDIFNFKHYIGPNPYLETGALVFNFALTEYREALSLQEYVQAVSTRFPHLHDQEYSSHAELFARTASEVGKLDMDLHFDRWSVKNQVNHHKIAIQSLHARTTRAVVYLVWDWFEAITQDHDVAFDEQLITLQNRFRQSVYGGPTVYALLRTADQKGIPAFYLWEEGLMQYGFGKKQVRGIATTFDCDSHIDSDFTTRKDDCKAFLNTLGFPVPQGDIVTSEREALSVAREIGYPVAIKPVVGHKGIGVTADVQGANELESAYERALKAIPEDQSIRIIVEKSIRGSDYRLLCVNGRFVAAIERRPASVIGDGYSTIEELIREENRKPARRDTPTSPMSKIQCDEAMEIYLDEQGLSLASVIEKGQRVFLRKVANLSAGGVSIDATQAMHPDNIILAQDIAQHFRLTCLGIDVIAENLDRSWKEGNFAILEINAAPGVMMHLNPAVGESVDVTSHILETFFNSGNDARIPIITFNKISIHDLQETIDHILSHHPDWTIGAVCQDGVFINRSRKVLHPEYNTNVQSLLRNPKLDLLIAEYNEEVLERDGMFFYGSNMVVLDNPTDTEMMLARDVLDDSTLVIKKGESIILHRKGLIEEYSLGEDEPFTRVYLKEIGTVLN
;
A
#
# COMPACT_ATOMS: atom_id res chain seq x y z
N MET A 1 19.78 34.96 48.88
CA MET A 1 20.50 35.01 47.60
C MET A 1 19.86 33.94 46.72
N ILE A 2 18.68 34.19 46.15
CA ILE A 2 18.49 34.81 44.82
C ILE A 2 19.56 34.36 43.83
N GLN A 3 19.25 33.30 43.11
CA GLN A 3 19.55 33.21 41.69
C GLN A 3 18.32 32.60 41.02
N ASP A 4 17.44 33.51 40.58
CA ASP A 4 16.56 33.27 39.45
C ASP A 4 17.43 32.73 38.30
N SER A 5 17.16 31.49 37.91
CA SER A 5 17.45 31.02 36.56
C SER A 5 16.11 30.62 35.97
N THR A 6 15.40 31.63 35.48
CA THR A 6 14.38 31.48 34.45
C THR A 6 14.99 30.62 33.34
N TYR A 7 14.56 29.37 33.26
CA TYR A 7 14.76 28.52 32.09
C TYR A 7 13.99 29.14 30.93
N SER A 8 14.59 30.12 30.30
CA SER A 8 14.32 30.46 28.90
C SER A 8 14.77 29.24 28.09
N SER A 9 13.85 28.30 27.91
CA SER A 9 13.99 27.26 26.90
C SER A 9 14.10 27.98 25.57
N VAL A 10 15.28 27.97 24.96
CA VAL A 10 15.46 28.38 23.58
C VAL A 10 14.48 27.54 22.75
N ARG A 11 13.39 28.17 22.30
CA ARG A 11 12.37 27.63 21.40
C ARG A 11 13.04 27.47 20.03
N VAL A 12 13.32 26.22 19.63
CA VAL A 12 14.36 25.89 18.62
C VAL A 12 13.86 26.04 17.18
N ASN A 13 12.55 26.08 16.94
CA ASN A 13 11.99 26.14 15.58
C ASN A 13 11.25 27.43 15.26
N ALA A 14 10.53 28.02 16.22
CA ALA A 14 9.76 29.25 16.01
C ALA A 14 10.63 30.49 15.69
N ARG A 15 10.25 31.23 14.65
CA ARG A 15 10.74 32.58 14.38
C ARG A 15 10.16 33.54 15.41
N LYS A 16 10.79 34.71 15.59
CA LYS A 16 10.26 35.78 16.47
C LYS A 16 8.86 36.28 16.08
N THR A 17 8.43 35.99 14.86
CA THR A 17 7.11 36.34 14.31
C THR A 17 6.04 35.30 14.59
N ASP A 18 6.43 34.09 14.99
CA ASP A 18 5.52 32.95 15.06
C ASP A 18 4.80 32.92 16.41
N VAL A 19 3.53 32.54 16.40
CA VAL A 19 2.63 32.42 17.56
C VAL A 19 2.78 31.05 18.24
N PHE A 20 3.02 30.01 17.44
CA PHE A 20 3.17 28.63 17.89
C PHE A 20 4.60 28.15 17.66
N ASP A 21 5.04 27.23 18.52
CA ASP A 21 6.28 26.48 18.36
C ASP A 21 5.98 24.98 18.35
N ILE A 22 6.61 24.27 17.42
CA ILE A 22 6.55 22.82 17.29
C ILE A 22 7.95 22.24 17.43
N PHE A 23 8.16 21.33 18.37
CA PHE A 23 9.50 20.83 18.70
C PHE A 23 9.47 19.40 19.26
N ASN A 24 10.65 18.81 19.50
CA ASN A 24 10.81 17.44 20.02
C ASN A 24 10.07 16.38 19.19
N PHE A 25 10.22 16.44 17.87
CA PHE A 25 9.65 15.46 16.94
C PHE A 25 10.21 14.07 17.17
N LYS A 26 9.31 13.09 17.17
CA LYS A 26 9.64 11.68 17.34
C LYS A 26 8.67 10.80 16.58
N HIS A 27 9.20 9.80 15.88
CA HIS A 27 8.38 8.86 15.12
C HIS A 27 8.41 7.49 15.78
N TYR A 28 7.23 6.95 16.07
CA TYR A 28 7.02 5.59 16.56
C TYR A 28 6.50 4.72 15.40
N ILE A 29 7.06 3.52 15.26
CA ILE A 29 6.68 2.60 14.16
C ILE A 29 5.35 1.88 14.47
N GLY A 30 5.09 1.60 15.75
CA GLY A 30 3.87 0.92 16.21
C GLY A 30 3.24 1.60 17.43
N PRO A 31 2.45 0.85 18.23
CA PRO A 31 1.81 1.37 19.44
C PRO A 31 2.79 2.06 20.37
N ASN A 32 2.38 3.17 20.96
CA ASN A 32 3.21 3.99 21.80
C ASN A 32 2.37 4.66 22.92
N PRO A 33 3.00 5.32 23.91
CA PRO A 33 2.27 5.88 25.05
C PRO A 33 1.20 6.93 24.70
N TYR A 34 1.19 7.43 23.47
CA TYR A 34 0.31 8.50 23.01
C TYR A 34 -0.74 8.02 22.02
N LEU A 35 -0.50 6.93 21.30
CA LEU A 35 -1.40 6.39 20.29
C LEU A 35 -1.17 4.88 20.08
N GLU A 36 -2.24 4.12 19.91
CA GLU A 36 -2.23 2.66 19.70
C GLU A 36 -1.82 2.22 18.28
N THR A 37 -1.08 3.07 17.56
CA THR A 37 -0.56 2.83 16.21
C THR A 37 0.73 3.62 16.01
N GLY A 38 1.47 3.32 14.94
CA GLY A 38 2.59 4.16 14.49
C GLY A 38 2.17 5.62 14.35
N ALA A 39 3.00 6.52 14.89
CA ALA A 39 2.64 7.93 15.06
C ALA A 39 3.85 8.85 15.00
N LEU A 40 3.64 10.06 14.50
CA LEU A 40 4.55 11.19 14.71
C LEU A 40 4.07 11.96 15.94
N VAL A 41 4.93 12.05 16.95
CA VAL A 41 4.69 12.74 18.20
C VAL A 41 5.58 13.97 18.29
N PHE A 42 5.03 15.09 18.74
CA PHE A 42 5.75 16.35 18.90
C PHE A 42 5.09 17.22 19.97
N ASN A 43 5.83 18.21 20.45
CA ASN A 43 5.34 19.21 21.38
C ASN A 43 4.82 20.42 20.60
N PHE A 44 3.73 21.01 21.08
CA PHE A 44 3.08 22.20 20.53
C PHE A 44 2.87 23.22 21.66
N ALA A 45 3.39 24.44 21.51
CA ALA A 45 3.33 25.48 22.54
C ALA A 45 3.05 26.85 21.92
N LEU A 46 2.54 27.78 22.74
CA LEU A 46 2.51 29.20 22.40
C LEU A 46 3.89 29.83 22.65
N THR A 47 4.33 30.73 21.77
CA THR A 47 5.68 31.34 21.80
C THR A 47 5.77 32.60 22.65
N GLU A 48 4.65 33.13 23.15
CA GLU A 48 4.55 34.41 23.88
C GLU A 48 5.07 35.64 23.11
N TYR A 49 5.62 35.49 21.90
CA TYR A 49 6.11 36.60 21.08
C TYR A 49 4.96 37.41 20.47
N ARG A 50 3.82 36.77 20.24
CA ARG A 50 2.60 37.34 19.68
C ARG A 50 1.39 36.65 20.27
N GLU A 51 0.29 37.39 20.42
CA GLU A 51 -0.99 36.84 20.85
C GLU A 51 -1.65 36.06 19.70
N ALA A 52 -2.16 34.87 20.01
CA ALA A 52 -2.90 34.06 19.06
C ALA A 52 -4.28 34.65 18.79
N LEU A 53 -4.77 34.52 17.56
CA LEU A 53 -6.19 34.73 17.28
C LEU A 53 -7.07 33.77 18.11
N SER A 54 -8.35 34.12 18.24
CA SER A 54 -9.31 33.26 18.91
C SER A 54 -9.44 31.91 18.19
N LEU A 55 -9.77 30.86 18.94
CA LEU A 55 -9.93 29.53 18.37
C LEU A 55 -10.98 29.50 17.24
N GLN A 56 -12.05 30.28 17.36
CA GLN A 56 -13.11 30.39 16.35
C GLN A 56 -12.61 30.95 15.02
N GLU A 57 -11.69 31.93 15.06
CA GLU A 57 -11.10 32.50 13.83
C GLU A 57 -10.26 31.45 13.09
N TYR A 58 -9.47 30.65 13.81
CA TYR A 58 -8.76 29.53 13.21
C TYR A 58 -9.70 28.47 12.64
N VAL A 59 -10.74 28.07 13.39
CA VAL A 59 -11.75 27.10 12.92
C VAL A 59 -12.36 27.60 11.62
N GLN A 60 -12.77 28.87 11.55
CA GLN A 60 -13.35 29.46 10.35
C GLN A 60 -12.37 29.44 9.16
N ALA A 61 -11.12 29.82 9.38
CA ALA A 61 -10.10 29.81 8.33
C ALA A 61 -9.87 28.41 7.78
N VAL A 62 -9.61 27.41 8.63
CA VAL A 62 -9.34 26.03 8.18
C VAL A 62 -10.57 25.37 7.55
N SER A 63 -11.77 25.73 8.00
CA SER A 63 -13.03 25.19 7.48
C SER A 63 -13.34 25.63 6.06
N THR A 64 -12.69 26.71 5.57
CA THR A 64 -12.77 27.11 4.16
C THR A 64 -12.33 25.98 3.22
N ARG A 65 -11.34 25.17 3.65
CA ARG A 65 -10.88 23.99 2.91
C ARG A 65 -11.52 22.69 3.41
N PHE A 66 -11.73 22.57 4.72
CA PHE A 66 -12.27 21.36 5.34
C PHE A 66 -13.57 21.68 6.07
N PRO A 67 -14.71 21.82 5.36
CA PRO A 67 -15.97 22.30 5.95
C PRO A 67 -16.44 21.49 7.15
N HIS A 68 -16.19 20.18 7.18
CA HIS A 68 -16.56 19.28 8.27
C HIS A 68 -15.83 19.57 9.59
N LEU A 69 -14.77 20.39 9.58
CA LEU A 69 -14.11 20.84 10.81
C LEU A 69 -14.90 21.94 11.52
N HIS A 70 -15.82 22.63 10.84
CA HIS A 70 -16.65 23.68 11.43
C HIS A 70 -17.68 23.11 12.42
N ASP A 71 -18.18 21.90 12.15
CA ASP A 71 -19.25 21.27 12.91
C ASP A 71 -18.75 20.57 14.20
N GLN A 72 -17.47 20.71 14.54
CA GLN A 72 -16.83 20.07 15.69
C GLN A 72 -16.44 21.13 16.74
N GLU A 73 -16.55 20.77 18.02
CA GLU A 73 -16.05 21.60 19.12
C GLU A 73 -14.60 21.25 19.45
N TYR A 74 -13.77 22.27 19.65
CA TYR A 74 -12.37 22.12 20.04
C TYR A 74 -12.13 22.83 21.37
N SER A 75 -11.40 22.18 22.27
CA SER A 75 -11.05 22.69 23.59
C SER A 75 -9.81 23.58 23.60
N SER A 76 -8.96 23.50 22.56
CA SER A 76 -7.70 24.24 22.47
C SER A 76 -7.19 24.38 21.03
N HIS A 77 -6.27 25.32 20.79
CA HIS A 77 -5.55 25.42 19.51
C HIS A 77 -4.76 24.14 19.19
N ALA A 78 -4.24 23.43 20.20
CA ALA A 78 -3.53 22.16 20.01
C ALA A 78 -4.45 21.06 19.47
N GLU A 79 -5.70 21.01 19.94
CA GLU A 79 -6.69 20.04 19.46
C GLU A 79 -7.08 20.32 18.01
N LEU A 80 -7.36 21.58 17.68
CA LEU A 80 -7.62 21.99 16.31
C LEU A 80 -6.41 21.70 15.42
N PHE A 81 -5.19 22.02 15.87
CA PHE A 81 -3.96 21.75 15.13
C PHE A 81 -3.79 20.26 14.83
N ALA A 82 -3.96 19.40 15.83
CA ALA A 82 -3.86 17.94 15.68
C ALA A 82 -4.89 17.43 14.67
N ARG A 83 -6.14 17.90 14.77
CA ARG A 83 -7.22 17.53 13.85
C ARG A 83 -6.93 18.00 12.43
N THR A 84 -6.51 19.25 12.23
CA THR A 84 -6.13 19.80 10.92
C THR A 84 -4.94 19.03 10.32
N ALA A 85 -3.91 18.74 11.12
CA ALA A 85 -2.76 17.94 10.68
C ALA A 85 -3.16 16.51 10.28
N SER A 86 -4.11 15.89 10.98
CA SER A 86 -4.66 14.59 10.58
C SER A 86 -5.39 14.67 9.23
N GLU A 87 -6.22 15.68 9.00
CA GLU A 87 -6.94 15.85 7.73
C GLU A 87 -6.02 16.18 6.56
N VAL A 88 -5.08 17.11 6.74
CA VAL A 88 -4.05 17.40 5.71
C VAL A 88 -3.16 16.18 5.48
N GLY A 89 -2.94 15.35 6.51
CA GLY A 89 -2.21 14.08 6.43
C GLY A 89 -2.83 13.04 5.50
N LYS A 90 -4.11 13.21 5.11
CA LYS A 90 -4.77 12.39 4.08
C LYS A 90 -4.34 12.76 2.65
N LEU A 91 -3.65 13.90 2.52
CA LEU A 91 -3.01 14.40 1.30
C LEU A 91 -3.94 14.58 0.08
N ASP A 92 -5.27 14.62 0.26
CA ASP A 92 -6.25 14.52 -0.83
C ASP A 92 -6.03 13.28 -1.72
N MET A 93 -5.54 12.21 -1.09
CA MET A 93 -5.21 10.92 -1.68
C MET A 93 -6.05 9.79 -1.07
N ASP A 94 -7.14 10.11 -0.36
CA ASP A 94 -8.00 9.14 0.33
C ASP A 94 -7.22 8.18 1.23
N LEU A 95 -6.18 8.68 1.90
CA LEU A 95 -5.42 7.90 2.87
C LEU A 95 -6.22 7.76 4.17
N HIS A 96 -6.20 6.57 4.76
CA HIS A 96 -6.97 6.19 5.94
C HIS A 96 -6.17 6.48 7.22
N PHE A 97 -5.91 7.76 7.47
CA PHE A 97 -5.23 8.24 8.67
C PHE A 97 -6.16 9.17 9.45
N ASP A 98 -6.77 8.62 10.50
CA ASP A 98 -7.82 9.32 11.27
C ASP A 98 -7.50 9.40 12.77
N ARG A 99 -6.45 8.72 13.22
CA ARG A 99 -6.11 8.64 14.64
C ARG A 99 -5.14 9.74 15.05
N TRP A 100 -5.48 10.45 16.12
CA TRP A 100 -4.64 11.46 16.73
C TRP A 100 -4.99 11.59 18.21
N SER A 101 -4.09 12.17 18.99
CA SER A 101 -4.33 12.46 20.41
C SER A 101 -3.58 13.71 20.85
N VAL A 102 -4.10 14.36 21.90
CA VAL A 102 -3.47 15.51 22.55
C VAL A 102 -3.41 15.25 24.06
N LYS A 103 -2.22 15.35 24.64
CA LYS A 103 -2.01 15.33 26.09
C LYS A 103 -1.50 16.68 26.58
N ASN A 104 -2.18 17.25 27.57
CA ASN A 104 -1.82 18.54 28.16
C ASN A 104 -0.62 18.39 29.11
N GLN A 105 0.38 19.25 28.97
CA GLN A 105 1.46 19.43 29.94
C GLN A 105 1.50 20.89 30.41
N VAL A 106 2.27 21.18 31.47
CA VAL A 106 2.24 22.48 32.17
C VAL A 106 2.48 23.67 31.23
N ASN A 107 3.40 23.55 30.27
CA ASN A 107 3.82 24.65 29.39
C ASN A 107 3.64 24.37 27.88
N HIS A 108 3.11 23.20 27.52
CA HIS A 108 2.91 22.80 26.12
C HIS A 108 1.93 21.62 26.04
N HIS A 109 1.48 21.30 24.84
CA HIS A 109 0.71 20.11 24.53
C HIS A 109 1.59 19.10 23.82
N LYS A 110 1.40 17.82 24.09
CA LYS A 110 2.02 16.74 23.33
C LYS A 110 1.00 16.16 22.38
N ILE A 111 1.27 16.30 21.08
CA ILE A 111 0.39 15.88 20.00
C ILE A 111 0.96 14.60 19.40
N ALA A 112 0.11 13.61 19.17
CA ALA A 112 0.41 12.43 18.37
C ALA A 112 -0.54 12.35 17.18
N ILE A 113 -0.01 12.13 15.98
CA ILE A 113 -0.79 11.90 14.77
C ILE A 113 -0.35 10.59 14.11
N GLN A 114 -1.30 9.79 13.64
CA GLN A 114 -1.01 8.53 12.95
C GLN A 114 -0.05 8.78 11.78
N SER A 115 0.96 7.92 11.67
CA SER A 115 2.02 8.09 10.66
C SER A 115 2.47 6.74 10.13
N LEU A 116 2.41 6.61 8.80
CA LEU A 116 3.02 5.49 8.07
C LEU A 116 4.43 5.84 7.56
N HIS A 117 4.67 7.11 7.22
CA HIS A 117 5.95 7.59 6.69
C HIS A 117 6.37 8.90 7.38
N ALA A 118 7.32 8.77 8.32
CA ALA A 118 7.81 9.86 9.16
C ALA A 118 8.12 11.16 8.41
N ARG A 119 8.83 11.07 7.26
CA ARG A 119 9.24 12.26 6.48
C ARG A 119 8.05 12.98 5.86
N THR A 120 7.04 12.25 5.38
CA THR A 120 5.82 12.85 4.83
C THR A 120 5.01 13.49 5.94
N THR A 121 4.73 12.76 7.02
CA THR A 121 3.92 13.27 8.13
C THR A 121 4.57 14.48 8.81
N ARG A 122 5.91 14.50 8.95
CA ARG A 122 6.62 15.68 9.48
C ARG A 122 6.46 16.90 8.58
N ALA A 123 6.54 16.71 7.27
CA ALA A 123 6.34 17.81 6.32
C ALA A 123 4.87 18.30 6.30
N VAL A 124 3.89 17.41 6.53
CA VAL A 124 2.48 17.79 6.77
C VAL A 124 2.37 18.69 8.00
N VAL A 125 2.98 18.31 9.13
CA VAL A 125 2.94 19.11 10.36
C VAL A 125 3.54 20.50 10.15
N TYR A 126 4.65 20.60 9.42
CA TYR A 126 5.23 21.91 9.06
C TYR A 126 4.32 22.74 8.17
N LEU A 127 3.66 22.14 7.15
CA LEU A 127 2.68 22.86 6.33
C LEU A 127 1.52 23.41 7.16
N VAL A 128 0.96 22.61 8.08
CA VAL A 128 -0.13 23.06 8.95
C VAL A 128 0.32 24.15 9.91
N TRP A 129 1.56 24.06 10.41
CA TRP A 129 2.15 25.12 11.22
C TRP A 129 2.32 26.42 10.44
N ASP A 130 2.93 26.39 9.26
CA ASP A 130 3.03 27.58 8.40
C ASP A 130 1.65 28.15 8.05
N TRP A 131 0.64 27.30 7.85
CA TRP A 131 -0.73 27.73 7.61
C TRP A 131 -1.36 28.44 8.82
N PHE A 132 -1.18 27.92 10.03
CA PHE A 132 -1.65 28.57 11.25
C PHE A 132 -0.97 29.93 11.47
N GLU A 133 0.34 30.01 11.21
CA GLU A 133 1.06 31.28 11.30
C GLU A 133 0.57 32.29 10.26
N ALA A 134 0.30 31.84 9.03
CA ALA A 134 -0.24 32.68 7.97
C ALA A 134 -1.65 33.21 8.29
N ILE A 135 -2.50 32.40 8.94
CA ILE A 135 -3.81 32.84 9.44
C ILE A 135 -3.66 34.01 10.43
N THR A 136 -2.69 33.95 11.36
CA THR A 136 -2.46 35.08 12.28
C THR A 136 -1.84 36.30 11.60
N GLN A 137 -1.07 36.08 10.55
CA GLN A 137 -0.40 37.14 9.81
C GLN A 137 -1.27 37.74 8.70
N ASP A 138 -2.46 37.19 8.45
CA ASP A 138 -3.34 37.55 7.33
C ASP A 138 -2.60 37.48 5.98
N HIS A 139 -1.84 36.39 5.80
CA HIS A 139 -1.06 36.11 4.61
C HIS A 139 -1.55 34.84 3.91
N ASP A 140 -1.37 34.77 2.59
CA ASP A 140 -1.67 33.57 1.82
C ASP A 140 -0.52 32.55 1.89
N VAL A 141 -0.89 31.28 2.02
CA VAL A 141 0.04 30.14 1.83
C VAL A 141 -0.22 29.54 0.46
N ALA A 142 0.85 29.20 -0.27
CA ALA A 142 0.79 28.39 -1.49
C ALA A 142 0.41 26.93 -1.16
N PHE A 143 -0.76 26.73 -0.53
CA PHE A 143 -1.16 25.47 0.09
C PHE A 143 -1.25 24.33 -0.92
N ASP A 144 -1.87 24.57 -2.08
CA ASP A 144 -2.04 23.55 -3.11
C ASP A 144 -0.69 23.11 -3.72
N GLU A 145 0.24 24.05 -3.94
CA GLU A 145 1.60 23.73 -4.45
C GLU A 145 2.40 22.90 -3.44
N GLN A 146 2.32 23.26 -2.15
CA GLN A 146 2.94 22.49 -1.08
C GLN A 146 2.29 21.12 -0.92
N LEU A 147 0.96 21.02 -1.02
CA LEU A 147 0.24 19.76 -0.98
C LEU A 147 0.67 18.83 -2.11
N ILE A 148 0.80 19.32 -3.35
CA ILE A 148 1.32 18.54 -4.49
C ILE A 148 2.73 18.00 -4.18
N THR A 149 3.58 18.81 -3.53
CA THR A 149 4.93 18.40 -3.11
C THR A 149 4.87 17.27 -2.07
N LEU A 150 3.95 17.35 -1.09
CA LEU A 150 3.73 16.30 -0.10
C LEU A 150 3.18 15.01 -0.71
N GLN A 151 2.24 15.12 -1.65
CA GLN A 151 1.71 13.97 -2.39
C GLN A 151 2.84 13.26 -3.16
N ASN A 152 3.68 14.01 -3.87
CA ASN A 152 4.83 13.45 -4.59
C ASN A 152 5.82 12.75 -3.65
N ARG A 153 6.08 13.36 -2.49
CA ARG A 153 6.93 12.75 -1.45
C ARG A 153 6.36 11.43 -0.94
N PHE A 154 5.04 11.33 -0.74
CA PHE A 154 4.41 10.07 -0.35
C PHE A 154 4.48 9.03 -1.46
N ARG A 155 4.19 9.38 -2.71
CA ARG A 155 4.26 8.49 -3.88
C ARG A 155 5.64 7.87 -4.08
N GLN A 156 6.69 8.65 -3.81
CA GLN A 156 8.09 8.20 -3.90
C GLN A 156 8.56 7.39 -2.68
N SER A 157 7.72 7.28 -1.63
CA SER A 157 8.00 6.41 -0.49
C SER A 157 7.69 4.95 -0.84
N VAL A 158 8.21 4.04 -0.02
CA VAL A 158 7.97 2.59 -0.14
C VAL A 158 6.49 2.20 -0.01
N TYR A 159 5.68 3.07 0.58
CA TYR A 159 4.24 2.89 0.78
C TYR A 159 3.39 3.60 -0.28
N GLY A 160 4.01 4.40 -1.14
CA GLY A 160 3.32 5.29 -2.08
C GLY A 160 2.76 4.60 -3.32
N GLY A 161 3.15 3.34 -3.57
CA GLY A 161 2.63 2.57 -4.70
C GLY A 161 1.15 2.24 -4.54
N PRO A 162 0.29 2.46 -5.56
CA PRO A 162 -1.17 2.19 -5.50
C PRO A 162 -1.51 0.82 -4.93
N THR A 163 -0.89 -0.23 -5.48
CA THR A 163 -1.13 -1.62 -5.09
C THR A 163 -0.63 -1.92 -3.68
N VAL A 164 0.55 -1.40 -3.32
CA VAL A 164 1.14 -1.60 -1.98
C VAL A 164 0.27 -0.95 -0.91
N TYR A 165 -0.14 0.30 -1.14
CA TYR A 165 -1.01 1.02 -0.21
C TYR A 165 -2.37 0.34 -0.04
N ALA A 166 -2.98 -0.12 -1.14
CA ALA A 166 -4.27 -0.81 -1.10
C ALA A 166 -4.20 -2.13 -0.29
N LEU A 167 -3.13 -2.92 -0.47
CA LEU A 167 -2.91 -4.13 0.32
C LEU A 167 -2.65 -3.82 1.79
N LEU A 168 -1.86 -2.78 2.09
CA LEU A 168 -1.61 -2.33 3.46
C LEU A 168 -2.90 -1.90 4.18
N ARG A 169 -3.73 -1.12 3.50
CA ARG A 169 -5.04 -0.71 4.02
C ARG A 169 -5.93 -1.93 4.29
N THR A 170 -5.98 -2.88 3.37
CA THR A 170 -6.77 -4.10 3.53
C THR A 170 -6.24 -4.95 4.69
N ALA A 171 -4.92 -5.03 4.86
CA ALA A 171 -4.29 -5.72 5.98
C ALA A 171 -4.68 -5.08 7.33
N ASP A 172 -4.60 -3.76 7.44
CA ASP A 172 -5.04 -3.02 8.65
C ASP A 172 -6.53 -3.29 8.97
N GLN A 173 -7.41 -3.18 7.97
CA GLN A 173 -8.85 -3.46 8.13
C GLN A 173 -9.15 -4.90 8.57
N LYS A 174 -8.33 -5.87 8.15
CA LYS A 174 -8.46 -7.29 8.52
C LYS A 174 -7.66 -7.66 9.78
N GLY A 175 -6.98 -6.72 10.43
CA GLY A 175 -6.14 -6.96 11.60
C GLY A 175 -4.88 -7.81 11.33
N ILE A 176 -4.46 -7.87 10.06
CA ILE A 176 -3.25 -8.57 9.61
C ILE A 176 -2.05 -7.65 9.88
N PRO A 177 -1.07 -8.06 10.71
CA PRO A 177 0.15 -7.27 10.89
C PRO A 177 0.89 -7.10 9.57
N ALA A 178 1.35 -5.89 9.26
CA ALA A 178 2.15 -5.64 8.08
C ALA A 178 3.21 -4.57 8.32
N PHE A 179 4.42 -4.77 7.82
CA PHE A 179 5.52 -3.83 7.95
C PHE A 179 6.54 -4.00 6.81
N TYR A 180 7.29 -2.93 6.52
CA TYR A 180 8.29 -2.94 5.45
C TYR A 180 9.64 -3.46 5.95
N LEU A 181 10.28 -4.29 5.13
CA LEU A 181 11.65 -4.79 5.33
C LEU A 181 12.61 -3.94 4.50
N TRP A 182 13.29 -2.99 5.15
CA TRP A 182 14.13 -2.01 4.47
C TRP A 182 15.31 -2.63 3.72
N GLU A 183 15.94 -3.66 4.27
CA GLU A 183 17.09 -4.32 3.65
C GLU A 183 16.68 -5.23 2.48
N GLU A 184 15.45 -5.76 2.50
CA GLU A 184 14.94 -6.68 1.48
C GLU A 184 14.15 -5.96 0.38
N GLY A 185 13.67 -4.74 0.63
CA GLY A 185 12.92 -3.95 -0.34
C GLY A 185 11.48 -4.42 -0.53
N LEU A 186 10.86 -5.05 0.48
CA LEU A 186 9.55 -5.71 0.35
C LEU A 186 8.70 -5.57 1.62
N MET A 187 7.40 -5.86 1.48
CA MET A 187 6.45 -5.91 2.59
C MET A 187 6.42 -7.30 3.20
N GLN A 188 6.35 -7.37 4.53
CA GLN A 188 5.97 -8.58 5.26
C GLN A 188 4.54 -8.43 5.78
N TYR A 189 3.73 -9.47 5.60
CA TYR A 189 2.41 -9.66 6.17
C TYR A 189 2.45 -10.84 7.15
N GLY A 190 1.88 -10.66 8.34
CA GLY A 190 1.92 -11.64 9.41
C GLY A 190 3.28 -11.79 10.10
N PHE A 191 3.32 -12.68 11.08
CA PHE A 191 4.45 -12.87 11.99
C PHE A 191 4.98 -14.30 12.00
N GLY A 192 6.31 -14.43 12.18
CA GLY A 192 6.98 -15.70 12.41
C GLY A 192 6.72 -16.71 11.31
N LYS A 193 6.39 -17.95 11.69
CA LYS A 193 6.04 -19.02 10.73
C LYS A 193 4.79 -18.76 9.89
N LYS A 194 3.97 -17.77 10.25
CA LYS A 194 2.77 -17.37 9.52
C LYS A 194 3.04 -16.25 8.52
N GLN A 195 4.27 -15.75 8.44
CA GLN A 195 4.56 -14.62 7.57
C GLN A 195 4.44 -14.97 6.08
N VAL A 196 4.06 -13.98 5.28
CA VAL A 196 4.15 -13.96 3.82
C VAL A 196 4.84 -12.67 3.44
N ARG A 197 5.74 -12.72 2.45
CA ARG A 197 6.53 -11.57 2.03
C ARG A 197 6.28 -11.28 0.56
N GLY A 198 6.19 -10.01 0.18
CA GLY A 198 5.89 -9.66 -1.20
C GLY A 198 6.10 -8.20 -1.56
N ILE A 199 6.07 -7.94 -2.87
CA ILE A 199 6.09 -6.61 -3.47
C ILE A 199 4.86 -6.51 -4.37
N ALA A 200 3.97 -5.56 -4.05
CA ALA A 200 2.69 -5.42 -4.75
C ALA A 200 1.92 -6.76 -4.79
N THR A 201 1.69 -7.33 -5.96
CA THR A 201 0.94 -8.58 -6.17
C THR A 201 1.80 -9.83 -6.30
N THR A 202 3.12 -9.72 -6.10
CA THR A 202 4.07 -10.84 -6.17
C THR A 202 4.54 -11.21 -4.76
N PHE A 203 4.48 -12.49 -4.43
CA PHE A 203 4.78 -13.03 -3.10
C PHE A 203 5.88 -14.09 -3.12
N ASP A 204 6.49 -14.37 -1.98
CA ASP A 204 7.61 -15.30 -1.84
C ASP A 204 7.27 -16.78 -2.12
N CYS A 205 5.97 -17.10 -2.19
CA CYS A 205 5.47 -18.40 -2.64
C CYS A 205 5.31 -18.53 -4.17
N ASP A 206 5.37 -17.42 -4.91
CA ASP A 206 5.19 -17.41 -6.35
C ASP A 206 6.38 -18.06 -7.07
N SER A 207 6.11 -18.77 -8.17
CA SER A 207 7.16 -19.34 -9.00
C SER A 207 7.89 -18.23 -9.76
N HIS A 208 9.14 -17.99 -9.39
CA HIS A 208 10.04 -17.13 -10.18
C HIS A 208 10.16 -17.60 -11.63
N ILE A 209 10.16 -18.92 -11.86
CA ILE A 209 10.24 -19.49 -13.22
C ILE A 209 9.00 -19.12 -14.02
N ASP A 210 7.81 -19.17 -13.40
CA ASP A 210 6.55 -18.88 -14.08
C ASP A 210 6.41 -17.37 -14.30
N SER A 211 6.79 -16.56 -13.31
CA SER A 211 6.86 -15.11 -13.42
C SER A 211 7.76 -14.69 -14.60
N ASP A 212 9.00 -15.21 -14.65
CA ASP A 212 9.91 -14.96 -15.77
C ASP A 212 9.34 -15.45 -17.10
N PHE A 213 8.68 -16.61 -17.10
CA PHE A 213 8.06 -17.17 -18.30
C PHE A 213 6.99 -16.25 -18.89
N THR A 214 6.20 -15.57 -18.04
CA THR A 214 5.21 -14.58 -18.53
C THR A 214 5.84 -13.39 -19.24
N THR A 215 7.11 -13.05 -18.95
CA THR A 215 7.82 -11.94 -19.62
C THR A 215 8.23 -12.28 -21.06
N ARG A 216 8.37 -13.58 -21.36
CA ARG A 216 8.70 -14.11 -22.70
C ARG A 216 7.42 -14.31 -23.51
N LYS A 217 6.85 -13.18 -23.98
CA LYS A 217 5.50 -13.12 -24.56
C LYS A 217 5.26 -14.13 -25.69
N ASP A 218 6.25 -14.33 -26.55
CA ASP A 218 6.21 -15.28 -27.66
C ASP A 218 6.15 -16.74 -27.17
N ASP A 219 7.04 -17.11 -26.25
CA ASP A 219 7.08 -18.47 -25.71
C ASP A 219 5.82 -18.78 -24.89
N CYS A 220 5.36 -17.82 -24.08
CA CYS A 220 4.13 -17.93 -23.30
C CYS A 220 2.91 -18.08 -24.23
N LYS A 221 2.84 -17.29 -25.30
CA LYS A 221 1.78 -17.41 -26.31
C LYS A 221 1.81 -18.77 -27.03
N ALA A 222 2.98 -19.25 -27.42
CA ALA A 222 3.14 -20.56 -28.06
C ALA A 222 2.72 -21.71 -27.12
N PHE A 223 3.04 -21.59 -25.83
CA PHE A 223 2.57 -22.51 -24.80
C PHE A 223 1.04 -22.51 -24.67
N LEU A 224 0.41 -21.33 -24.57
CA LEU A 224 -1.04 -21.22 -24.52
C LEU A 224 -1.72 -21.83 -25.76
N ASN A 225 -1.15 -21.59 -26.96
CA ASN A 225 -1.62 -22.21 -28.19
C ASN A 225 -1.52 -23.74 -28.16
N THR A 226 -0.41 -24.28 -27.65
CA THR A 226 -0.17 -25.73 -27.53
C THR A 226 -1.21 -26.40 -26.62
N LEU A 227 -1.68 -25.68 -25.60
CA LEU A 227 -2.74 -26.12 -24.70
C LEU A 227 -4.15 -25.97 -25.29
N GLY A 228 -4.28 -25.34 -26.46
CA GLY A 228 -5.57 -25.13 -27.13
C GLY A 228 -6.30 -23.86 -26.69
N PHE A 229 -5.64 -22.94 -25.98
CA PHE A 229 -6.22 -21.66 -25.63
C PHE A 229 -6.24 -20.69 -26.83
N PRO A 230 -7.27 -19.82 -26.94
CA PRO A 230 -7.42 -18.94 -28.08
C PRO A 230 -6.38 -17.82 -28.04
N VAL A 231 -5.33 -17.92 -28.85
CA VAL A 231 -4.35 -16.85 -29.08
C VAL A 231 -4.38 -16.40 -30.55
N PRO A 232 -3.95 -15.18 -30.88
CA PRO A 232 -3.87 -14.76 -32.29
C PRO A 232 -2.94 -15.67 -33.08
N GLN A 233 -3.40 -16.28 -34.16
CA GLN A 233 -2.53 -17.05 -35.05
C GLN A 233 -1.46 -16.14 -35.65
N GLY A 234 -0.18 -16.50 -35.55
CA GLY A 234 0.91 -15.66 -36.03
C GLY A 234 2.26 -16.30 -35.91
N ASP A 235 3.26 -15.64 -36.49
CA ASP A 235 4.64 -16.09 -36.49
C ASP A 235 5.63 -14.95 -36.30
N ILE A 236 6.86 -15.30 -35.90
CA ILE A 236 7.96 -14.36 -35.75
C ILE A 236 8.75 -14.31 -37.04
N VAL A 237 8.95 -13.10 -37.53
CA VAL A 237 9.65 -12.80 -38.77
C VAL A 237 10.84 -11.89 -38.51
N THR A 238 11.85 -12.04 -39.36
CA THR A 238 13.12 -11.31 -39.30
C THR A 238 13.36 -10.46 -40.54
N SER A 239 12.51 -10.60 -41.56
CA SER A 239 12.56 -9.81 -42.79
C SER A 239 11.15 -9.44 -43.26
N GLU A 240 11.04 -8.33 -43.98
CA GLU A 240 9.80 -7.87 -44.60
C GLU A 240 9.21 -8.92 -45.57
N ARG A 241 10.08 -9.61 -46.33
CA ARG A 241 9.67 -10.69 -47.23
C ARG A 241 8.99 -11.83 -46.49
N GLU A 242 9.52 -12.18 -45.32
CA GLU A 242 8.95 -13.20 -44.44
C GLU A 242 7.63 -12.70 -43.84
N ALA A 243 7.56 -11.43 -43.42
CA ALA A 243 6.32 -10.78 -42.96
C ALA A 243 5.19 -10.87 -44.01
N LEU A 244 5.50 -10.55 -45.28
CA LEU A 244 4.57 -10.67 -46.41
C LEU A 244 4.15 -12.13 -46.68
N SER A 245 5.02 -13.10 -46.41
CA SER A 245 4.70 -14.52 -46.55
C SER A 245 3.73 -14.96 -45.47
N VAL A 246 4.06 -14.68 -44.21
CA VAL A 246 3.25 -15.02 -43.03
C VAL A 246 1.88 -14.33 -43.08
N ALA A 247 1.81 -13.05 -43.45
CA ALA A 247 0.53 -12.34 -43.58
C ALA A 247 -0.37 -12.93 -44.67
N ARG A 248 0.20 -13.46 -45.76
CA ARG A 248 -0.55 -14.16 -46.82
C ARG A 248 -1.09 -15.50 -46.34
N GLU A 249 -0.35 -16.21 -45.48
CA GLU A 249 -0.78 -17.48 -44.90
C GLU A 249 -1.90 -17.28 -43.87
N ILE A 250 -1.78 -16.28 -43.00
CA ILE A 250 -2.79 -15.94 -41.98
C ILE A 250 -4.05 -15.32 -42.61
N GLY A 251 -3.86 -14.49 -43.64
CA GLY A 251 -4.89 -13.67 -44.27
C GLY A 251 -5.16 -12.37 -43.50
N TYR A 252 -5.37 -11.28 -44.24
CA TYR A 252 -5.66 -9.96 -43.70
C TYR A 252 -7.04 -9.89 -43.00
N PRO A 253 -7.24 -8.97 -42.04
CA PRO A 253 -6.24 -8.06 -41.49
C PRO A 253 -5.25 -8.74 -40.54
N VAL A 254 -4.03 -8.21 -40.48
CA VAL A 254 -2.96 -8.65 -39.57
C VAL A 254 -2.49 -7.52 -38.65
N ALA A 255 -1.91 -7.87 -37.52
CA ALA A 255 -1.20 -6.97 -36.63
C ALA A 255 0.30 -7.23 -36.70
N ILE A 256 1.09 -6.16 -36.64
CA ILE A 256 2.55 -6.17 -36.73
C ILE A 256 3.10 -5.47 -35.50
N LYS A 257 3.94 -6.16 -34.74
CA LYS A 257 4.53 -5.64 -33.50
C LYS A 257 5.95 -6.15 -33.30
N PRO A 258 6.89 -5.34 -32.80
CA PRO A 258 8.19 -5.87 -32.39
C PRO A 258 8.02 -6.83 -31.20
N VAL A 259 8.85 -7.87 -31.12
CA VAL A 259 8.87 -8.77 -29.95
C VAL A 259 9.31 -8.02 -28.69
N VAL A 260 10.24 -7.10 -28.87
CA VAL A 260 10.80 -6.26 -27.83
C VAL A 260 10.15 -4.88 -27.88
N GLY A 261 9.70 -4.38 -26.74
CA GLY A 261 9.05 -3.08 -26.65
C GLY A 261 7.95 -3.00 -25.59
N HIS A 262 7.64 -1.78 -25.19
CA HIS A 262 6.60 -1.48 -24.21
C HIS A 262 5.66 -0.38 -24.72
N LYS A 263 4.48 -0.25 -24.12
CA LYS A 263 3.53 0.85 -24.36
C LYS A 263 2.97 0.97 -25.79
N GLY A 264 3.06 -0.09 -26.59
CA GLY A 264 2.49 -0.11 -27.95
C GLY A 264 3.35 0.59 -29.01
N ILE A 265 4.59 0.97 -28.70
CA ILE A 265 5.51 1.57 -29.68
C ILE A 265 5.84 0.52 -30.76
N GLY A 266 5.75 0.93 -32.03
CA GLY A 266 5.96 0.04 -33.17
C GLY A 266 4.81 -0.93 -33.47
N VAL A 267 3.68 -0.85 -32.74
CA VAL A 267 2.52 -1.72 -32.96
C VAL A 267 1.60 -1.13 -34.03
N THR A 268 1.46 -1.83 -35.15
CA THR A 268 0.42 -1.55 -36.16
C THR A 268 -0.62 -2.66 -36.15
N ALA A 269 -1.81 -2.37 -35.64
CA ALA A 269 -2.98 -3.25 -35.75
C ALA A 269 -3.75 -2.98 -37.04
N ASP A 270 -4.59 -3.94 -37.43
CA ASP A 270 -5.55 -3.82 -38.54
C ASP A 270 -4.93 -3.47 -39.91
N VAL A 271 -3.74 -3.99 -40.21
CA VAL A 271 -3.10 -3.88 -41.52
C VAL A 271 -3.92 -4.65 -42.54
N GLN A 272 -4.40 -4.00 -43.62
CA GLN A 272 -5.35 -4.56 -44.58
C GLN A 272 -4.71 -5.13 -45.85
N GLY A 273 -3.42 -4.88 -46.09
CA GLY A 273 -2.74 -5.34 -47.31
C GLY A 273 -1.23 -5.15 -47.32
N ALA A 274 -0.60 -5.57 -48.42
CA ALA A 274 0.86 -5.61 -48.56
C ALA A 274 1.54 -4.24 -48.40
N ASN A 275 1.00 -3.19 -49.04
CA ASN A 275 1.59 -1.85 -48.96
C ASN A 275 1.56 -1.28 -47.53
N GLU A 276 0.46 -1.52 -46.80
CA GLU A 276 0.34 -1.13 -45.40
C GLU A 276 1.27 -1.96 -44.51
N LEU A 277 1.45 -3.24 -44.85
CA LEU A 277 2.35 -4.16 -44.15
C LEU A 277 3.81 -3.70 -44.26
N GLU A 278 4.27 -3.27 -45.43
CA GLU A 278 5.63 -2.74 -45.62
C GLU A 278 5.87 -1.54 -44.69
N SER A 279 4.96 -0.57 -44.70
CA SER A 279 5.03 0.62 -43.84
C SER A 279 4.98 0.25 -42.35
N ALA A 280 4.14 -0.70 -41.98
CA ALA A 280 3.99 -1.19 -40.62
C ALA A 280 5.24 -1.95 -40.14
N TYR A 281 5.86 -2.74 -41.01
CA TYR A 281 7.10 -3.46 -40.74
C TYR A 281 8.26 -2.49 -40.51
N GLU A 282 8.41 -1.46 -41.35
CA GLU A 282 9.42 -0.41 -41.15
C GLU A 282 9.25 0.32 -39.81
N ARG A 283 8.02 0.62 -39.41
CA ARG A 283 7.73 1.23 -38.09
C ARG A 283 8.13 0.30 -36.95
N ALA A 284 7.78 -0.98 -37.04
CA ALA A 284 8.17 -1.98 -36.04
C ALA A 284 9.69 -2.13 -35.97
N LEU A 285 10.38 -2.09 -37.12
CA LEU A 285 11.84 -2.16 -37.20
C LEU A 285 12.51 -0.97 -36.52
N LYS A 286 12.04 0.25 -36.76
CA LYS A 286 12.56 1.47 -36.11
C LYS A 286 12.35 1.48 -34.59
N ALA A 287 11.38 0.73 -34.10
CA ALA A 287 11.12 0.61 -32.66
C ALA A 287 12.05 -0.39 -31.95
N ILE A 288 12.78 -1.23 -32.69
CA ILE A 288 13.72 -2.20 -32.13
C ILE A 288 15.08 -1.50 -31.91
N PRO A 289 15.67 -1.57 -30.69
CA PRO A 289 17.00 -1.03 -30.44
C PRO A 289 18.08 -1.64 -31.36
N GLU A 290 19.04 -0.82 -31.77
CA GLU A 290 20.10 -1.22 -32.72
C GLU A 290 20.98 -2.38 -32.21
N ASP A 291 21.06 -2.58 -30.89
CA ASP A 291 21.83 -3.64 -30.25
C ASP A 291 21.07 -4.97 -30.12
N GLN A 292 19.82 -5.04 -30.61
CA GLN A 292 18.97 -6.21 -30.49
C GLN A 292 18.71 -6.90 -31.83
N SER A 293 18.42 -8.19 -31.76
CA SER A 293 18.04 -8.97 -32.95
C SER A 293 16.67 -8.54 -33.46
N ILE A 294 16.55 -8.37 -34.77
CA ILE A 294 15.28 -8.06 -35.43
C ILE A 294 14.33 -9.24 -35.25
N ARG A 295 13.31 -9.06 -34.42
CA ARG A 295 12.22 -10.02 -34.23
C ARG A 295 10.90 -9.27 -34.21
N ILE A 296 10.07 -9.50 -35.21
CA ILE A 296 8.75 -8.86 -35.38
C ILE A 296 7.70 -9.96 -35.44
N ILE A 297 6.59 -9.80 -34.73
CA ILE A 297 5.45 -10.70 -34.78
C ILE A 297 4.49 -10.20 -35.86
N VAL A 298 4.08 -11.10 -36.75
CA VAL A 298 2.93 -10.91 -37.64
C VAL A 298 1.84 -11.88 -37.22
N GLU A 299 0.71 -11.36 -36.78
CA GLU A 299 -0.39 -12.16 -36.24
C GLU A 299 -1.76 -11.71 -36.75
N LYS A 300 -2.78 -12.56 -36.62
CA LYS A 300 -4.14 -12.21 -36.99
C LYS A 300 -4.61 -11.01 -36.15
N SER A 301 -5.13 -9.98 -36.82
CA SER A 301 -5.75 -8.87 -36.11
C SER A 301 -7.11 -9.32 -35.58
N ILE A 302 -7.32 -9.19 -34.28
CA ILE A 302 -8.58 -9.51 -33.60
C ILE A 302 -9.30 -8.20 -33.33
N ARG A 303 -10.60 -8.14 -33.67
CA ARG A 303 -11.38 -6.92 -33.52
C ARG A 303 -12.10 -6.94 -32.18
N GLY A 304 -11.93 -5.89 -31.38
CA GLY A 304 -12.65 -5.79 -30.13
C GLY A 304 -12.09 -4.74 -29.19
N SER A 305 -12.63 -4.74 -27.97
CA SER A 305 -12.09 -3.98 -26.85
C SER A 305 -10.97 -4.76 -26.16
N ASP A 306 -10.06 -4.00 -25.54
CA ASP A 306 -9.00 -4.53 -24.68
C ASP A 306 -9.57 -4.78 -23.27
N TYR A 307 -9.46 -6.01 -22.79
CA TYR A 307 -9.85 -6.39 -21.44
C TYR A 307 -8.67 -6.96 -20.67
N ARG A 308 -8.65 -6.71 -19.36
CA ARG A 308 -7.82 -7.46 -18.42
C ARG A 308 -8.70 -8.25 -17.47
N LEU A 309 -8.47 -9.55 -17.43
CA LEU A 309 -9.08 -10.48 -16.49
C LEU A 309 -8.09 -10.69 -15.35
N LEU A 310 -8.59 -10.77 -14.13
CA LEU A 310 -7.78 -10.97 -12.93
C LEU A 310 -8.17 -12.29 -12.27
N CYS A 311 -7.19 -13.17 -12.09
CA CYS A 311 -7.33 -14.35 -11.27
C CYS A 311 -6.48 -14.21 -10.00
N VAL A 312 -7.03 -14.65 -8.88
CA VAL A 312 -6.35 -14.73 -7.59
C VAL A 312 -6.48 -16.16 -7.07
N ASN A 313 -5.35 -16.78 -6.73
CA ASN A 313 -5.27 -18.16 -6.27
C ASN A 313 -6.05 -19.14 -7.17
N GLY A 314 -5.84 -19.02 -8.49
CA GLY A 314 -6.48 -19.85 -9.52
C GLY A 314 -7.97 -19.57 -9.76
N ARG A 315 -8.57 -18.58 -9.10
CA ARG A 315 -9.99 -18.21 -9.26
C ARG A 315 -10.13 -16.88 -9.95
N PHE A 316 -11.10 -16.74 -10.85
CA PHE A 316 -11.44 -15.46 -11.44
C PHE A 316 -12.06 -14.54 -10.37
N VAL A 317 -11.62 -13.28 -10.34
CA VAL A 317 -12.10 -12.28 -9.37
C VAL A 317 -12.70 -11.06 -10.06
N ALA A 318 -12.05 -10.55 -11.12
CA ALA A 318 -12.45 -9.29 -11.73
C ALA A 318 -12.14 -9.25 -13.23
N ALA A 319 -12.90 -8.44 -13.98
CA ALA A 319 -12.59 -8.08 -15.36
C ALA A 319 -12.75 -6.57 -15.56
N ILE A 320 -11.85 -5.98 -16.34
CA ILE A 320 -11.87 -4.55 -16.65
C ILE A 320 -11.69 -4.36 -18.16
N GLU A 321 -12.54 -3.52 -18.77
CA GLU A 321 -12.27 -2.98 -20.10
C GLU A 321 -11.31 -1.80 -19.96
N ARG A 322 -10.25 -1.80 -20.77
CA ARG A 322 -9.31 -0.67 -20.86
C ARG A 322 -9.55 0.05 -22.17
N ARG A 323 -9.96 1.31 -22.08
CA ARG A 323 -10.11 2.19 -23.24
C ARG A 323 -8.95 3.18 -23.34
N PRO A 324 -8.38 3.41 -24.53
CA PRO A 324 -7.38 4.46 -24.71
C PRO A 324 -7.90 5.84 -24.32
N ALA A 325 -6.98 6.73 -23.95
CA ALA A 325 -7.31 8.13 -23.67
C ALA A 325 -8.00 8.75 -24.89
N SER A 326 -9.04 9.55 -24.67
CA SER A 326 -9.78 10.21 -25.75
C SER A 326 -10.33 11.56 -25.28
N VAL A 327 -10.58 12.44 -26.24
CA VAL A 327 -11.32 13.69 -26.05
C VAL A 327 -12.54 13.73 -26.97
N ILE A 328 -13.53 14.54 -26.62
CA ILE A 328 -14.72 14.78 -27.43
C ILE A 328 -14.67 16.25 -27.87
N GLY A 329 -14.75 16.50 -29.17
CA GLY A 329 -14.77 17.85 -29.71
C GLY A 329 -16.01 18.62 -29.26
N ASP A 330 -15.83 19.91 -28.97
CA ASP A 330 -16.90 20.87 -28.74
C ASP A 330 -17.16 21.78 -29.95
N GLY A 331 -16.33 21.65 -31.00
CA GLY A 331 -16.38 22.42 -32.24
C GLY A 331 -15.56 23.71 -32.25
N TYR A 332 -14.88 24.07 -31.15
CA TYR A 332 -14.11 25.31 -31.08
C TYR A 332 -12.77 25.20 -30.33
N SER A 333 -12.64 24.31 -29.33
CA SER A 333 -11.40 24.11 -28.61
C SER A 333 -10.44 23.17 -29.31
N THR A 334 -9.14 23.43 -29.13
CA THR A 334 -8.08 22.55 -29.63
C THR A 334 -8.00 21.27 -28.80
N ILE A 335 -7.41 20.20 -29.36
CA ILE A 335 -7.15 18.97 -28.60
C ILE A 335 -6.38 19.27 -27.31
N GLU A 336 -5.38 20.16 -27.35
CA GLU A 336 -4.62 20.55 -26.16
C GLU A 336 -5.52 21.17 -25.07
N GLU A 337 -6.43 22.06 -25.43
CA GLU A 337 -7.37 22.68 -24.51
C GLU A 337 -8.35 21.66 -23.90
N LEU A 338 -8.88 20.76 -24.73
CA LEU A 338 -9.76 19.68 -24.29
C LEU A 338 -9.04 18.74 -23.31
N ILE A 339 -7.77 18.42 -23.56
CA ILE A 339 -6.94 17.64 -22.63
C ILE A 339 -6.76 18.38 -21.31
N ARG A 340 -6.47 19.69 -21.36
CA ARG A 340 -6.31 20.51 -20.14
C ARG A 340 -7.60 20.56 -19.33
N GLU A 341 -8.75 20.69 -19.97
CA GLU A 341 -10.06 20.66 -19.30
C GLU A 341 -10.34 19.29 -18.67
N GLU A 342 -10.12 18.21 -19.42
CA GLU A 342 -10.29 16.84 -18.96
C GLU A 342 -9.41 16.56 -17.74
N ASN A 343 -8.14 16.98 -17.76
CA ASN A 343 -7.18 16.84 -16.66
C ASN A 343 -7.48 17.71 -15.42
N ARG A 344 -8.41 18.67 -15.51
CA ARG A 344 -8.90 19.43 -14.34
C ARG A 344 -9.98 18.69 -13.56
N LYS A 345 -10.57 17.63 -14.13
CA LYS A 345 -11.63 16.88 -13.45
C LYS A 345 -11.07 16.22 -12.18
N PRO A 346 -11.80 16.25 -11.05
CA PRO A 346 -11.36 15.62 -9.80
C PRO A 346 -11.05 14.12 -9.93
N ALA A 347 -11.70 13.44 -10.88
CA ALA A 347 -11.48 12.02 -11.17
C ALA A 347 -10.12 11.73 -11.85
N ARG A 348 -9.41 12.75 -12.37
CA ARG A 348 -8.09 12.61 -13.00
C ARG A 348 -7.01 13.20 -12.12
N ARG A 349 -6.44 12.38 -11.25
CA ARG A 349 -5.33 12.77 -10.38
C ARG A 349 -4.24 11.73 -10.48
N ASP A 350 -3.00 12.17 -10.36
CA ASP A 350 -1.89 11.22 -10.34
C ASP A 350 -1.71 10.62 -8.93
N THR A 351 -2.79 10.35 -8.18
CA THR A 351 -2.75 9.80 -6.81
C THR A 351 -2.87 8.26 -6.82
N PRO A 352 -2.34 7.56 -5.80
CA PRO A 352 -2.46 6.11 -5.66
C PRO A 352 -3.90 5.59 -5.64
N THR A 353 -4.86 6.44 -5.31
CA THR A 353 -6.27 6.11 -5.14
C THR A 353 -7.15 6.67 -6.25
N SER A 354 -6.61 7.48 -7.18
CA SER A 354 -7.41 8.09 -8.25
C SER A 354 -7.93 7.04 -9.24
N PRO A 355 -9.17 7.18 -9.73
CA PRO A 355 -9.70 6.26 -10.73
C PRO A 355 -9.02 6.42 -12.10
N MET A 356 -8.48 7.60 -12.40
CA MET A 356 -7.79 7.88 -13.66
C MET A 356 -6.53 8.70 -13.45
N SER A 357 -5.46 8.35 -14.16
CA SER A 357 -4.30 9.23 -14.30
C SER A 357 -4.62 10.40 -15.22
N LYS A 358 -3.80 11.46 -15.14
CA LYS A 358 -3.86 12.54 -16.13
C LYS A 358 -3.50 12.02 -17.52
N ILE A 359 -4.16 12.57 -18.52
CA ILE A 359 -3.80 12.41 -19.93
C ILE A 359 -2.45 13.12 -20.14
N GLN A 360 -1.44 12.33 -20.51
CA GLN A 360 -0.08 12.82 -20.74
C GLN A 360 0.12 13.13 -22.22
N CYS A 361 0.50 14.37 -22.54
CA CYS A 361 0.98 14.74 -23.86
C CYS A 361 2.44 14.31 -24.00
N ASP A 362 2.70 13.29 -24.81
CA ASP A 362 4.04 12.77 -25.10
C ASP A 362 4.19 12.47 -26.61
N GLU A 363 5.41 12.14 -27.02
CA GLU A 363 5.75 11.81 -28.42
C GLU A 363 4.86 10.69 -28.98
N ALA A 364 4.51 9.68 -28.16
CA ALA A 364 3.65 8.58 -28.61
C ALA A 364 2.21 9.03 -28.90
N MET A 365 1.68 10.01 -28.16
CA MET A 365 0.40 10.65 -28.50
C MET A 365 0.52 11.47 -29.78
N GLU A 366 1.57 12.26 -29.92
CA GLU A 366 1.78 13.12 -31.09
C GLU A 366 1.88 12.30 -32.39
N ILE A 367 2.66 11.22 -32.37
CA ILE A 367 2.77 10.27 -33.49
C ILE A 367 1.39 9.72 -33.87
N TYR A 368 0.57 9.33 -32.88
CA TYR A 368 -0.74 8.75 -33.16
C TYR A 368 -1.78 9.79 -33.63
N LEU A 369 -1.64 11.05 -33.21
CA LEU A 369 -2.44 12.14 -33.77
C LEU A 369 -2.04 12.40 -35.23
N ASP A 370 -0.75 12.41 -35.54
CA ASP A 370 -0.24 12.59 -36.91
C ASP A 370 -0.71 11.46 -37.84
N GLU A 371 -0.72 10.20 -37.37
CA GLU A 371 -1.31 9.06 -38.09
C GLU A 371 -2.80 9.27 -38.45
N GLN A 372 -3.53 10.06 -37.65
CA GLN A 372 -4.93 10.44 -37.89
C GLN A 372 -5.06 11.72 -38.72
N GLY A 373 -3.95 12.35 -39.14
CA GLY A 373 -3.94 13.66 -39.78
C GLY A 373 -4.30 14.82 -38.83
N LEU A 374 -4.10 14.63 -37.54
CA LEU A 374 -4.43 15.57 -36.47
C LEU A 374 -3.17 16.04 -35.74
N SER A 375 -3.29 17.13 -35.00
CA SER A 375 -2.25 17.65 -34.11
C SER A 375 -2.89 18.18 -32.82
N LEU A 376 -2.08 18.50 -31.82
CA LEU A 376 -2.58 19.14 -30.59
C LEU A 376 -3.33 20.47 -30.84
N ALA A 377 -3.00 21.16 -31.94
CA ALA A 377 -3.66 22.40 -32.36
C ALA A 377 -4.95 22.20 -33.18
N SER A 378 -5.29 20.95 -33.53
CA SER A 378 -6.50 20.66 -34.29
C SER A 378 -7.76 20.90 -33.45
N VAL A 379 -8.79 21.49 -34.07
CA VAL A 379 -10.13 21.63 -33.48
C VAL A 379 -11.01 20.51 -34.01
N ILE A 380 -11.65 19.77 -33.10
CA ILE A 380 -12.46 18.59 -33.42
C ILE A 380 -13.93 18.98 -33.52
N GLU A 381 -14.65 18.40 -34.49
CA GLU A 381 -16.09 18.65 -34.66
C GLU A 381 -16.88 18.30 -33.40
N LYS A 382 -17.96 19.05 -33.15
CA LYS A 382 -18.78 18.87 -31.96
C LYS A 382 -19.34 17.44 -31.88
N GLY A 383 -19.03 16.74 -30.79
CA GLY A 383 -19.48 15.37 -30.53
C GLY A 383 -18.59 14.27 -31.14
N GLN A 384 -17.61 14.63 -31.97
CA GLN A 384 -16.65 13.66 -32.52
C GLN A 384 -15.64 13.28 -31.43
N ARG A 385 -15.49 11.96 -31.20
CA ARG A 385 -14.47 11.43 -30.29
C ARG A 385 -13.18 11.19 -31.07
N VAL A 386 -12.07 11.68 -30.53
CA VAL A 386 -10.73 11.38 -31.02
C VAL A 386 -9.98 10.61 -29.95
N PHE A 387 -9.46 9.44 -30.32
CA PHE A 387 -8.56 8.68 -29.46
C PHE A 387 -7.17 9.28 -29.57
N LEU A 388 -6.56 9.54 -28.41
CA LEU A 388 -5.25 10.15 -28.30
C LEU A 388 -4.13 9.10 -28.33
N ARG A 389 -4.47 7.82 -28.14
CA ARG A 389 -3.54 6.70 -28.17
C ARG A 389 -4.17 5.49 -28.81
N LYS A 390 -3.33 4.64 -29.39
CA LYS A 390 -3.71 3.37 -29.99
C LYS A 390 -4.01 2.28 -28.97
N VAL A 391 -3.15 2.16 -27.95
CA VAL A 391 -3.25 1.13 -26.90
C VAL A 391 -3.79 1.75 -25.62
N ALA A 392 -4.59 0.97 -24.89
CA ALA A 392 -5.15 1.39 -23.62
C ALA A 392 -4.10 1.34 -22.49
N ASN A 393 -3.37 2.44 -22.33
CA ASN A 393 -2.46 2.64 -21.21
C ASN A 393 -3.10 3.53 -20.14
N LEU A 394 -3.51 2.91 -19.01
CA LEU A 394 -4.15 3.61 -17.90
C LEU A 394 -3.26 4.70 -17.30
N SER A 395 -1.95 4.46 -17.19
CA SER A 395 -1.00 5.44 -16.63
C SER A 395 -0.84 6.68 -17.51
N ALA A 396 -1.27 6.61 -18.77
CA ALA A 396 -1.21 7.69 -19.73
C ALA A 396 -2.58 8.32 -20.01
N GLY A 397 -3.53 8.13 -19.09
CA GLY A 397 -4.86 8.73 -19.13
C GLY A 397 -5.96 7.84 -19.74
N GLY A 398 -5.68 6.56 -19.96
CA GLY A 398 -6.70 5.57 -20.33
C GLY A 398 -7.83 5.47 -19.29
N VAL A 399 -8.94 4.87 -19.69
CA VAL A 399 -10.15 4.73 -18.88
C VAL A 399 -10.38 3.25 -18.55
N SER A 400 -10.55 2.93 -17.27
CA SER A 400 -10.91 1.60 -16.77
C SER A 400 -12.42 1.51 -16.57
N ILE A 401 -13.05 0.46 -17.09
CA ILE A 401 -14.50 0.26 -16.98
C ILE A 401 -14.74 -1.15 -16.47
N ASP A 402 -15.46 -1.27 -15.35
CA ASP A 402 -15.79 -2.58 -14.79
C ASP A 402 -16.59 -3.41 -15.80
N ALA A 403 -16.11 -4.63 -16.02
CA ALA A 403 -16.72 -5.61 -16.90
C ALA A 403 -16.95 -6.94 -16.17
N THR A 404 -16.78 -6.98 -14.84
CA THR A 404 -16.81 -8.20 -14.05
C THR A 404 -18.15 -8.92 -14.15
N GLN A 405 -19.26 -8.19 -14.02
CA GLN A 405 -20.61 -8.77 -14.07
C GLN A 405 -21.05 -9.18 -15.48
N ALA A 406 -20.40 -8.64 -16.51
CA ALA A 406 -20.70 -8.98 -17.91
C ALA A 406 -20.05 -10.30 -18.34
N MET A 407 -19.23 -10.93 -17.49
CA MET A 407 -18.41 -12.06 -17.89
C MET A 407 -19.23 -13.34 -18.13
N HIS A 408 -19.15 -13.88 -19.34
CA HIS A 408 -19.75 -15.16 -19.68
C HIS A 408 -19.07 -16.32 -18.92
N PRO A 409 -19.83 -17.33 -18.42
CA PRO A 409 -19.27 -18.44 -17.65
C PRO A 409 -18.13 -19.20 -18.33
N ASP A 410 -18.20 -19.41 -19.65
CA ASP A 410 -17.11 -20.06 -20.39
C ASP A 410 -15.78 -19.27 -20.33
N ASN A 411 -15.84 -17.94 -20.25
CA ASN A 411 -14.66 -17.06 -20.16
C ASN A 411 -14.08 -17.09 -18.73
N ILE A 412 -14.94 -17.22 -17.72
CA ILE A 412 -14.53 -17.45 -16.33
C ILE A 412 -13.78 -18.79 -16.23
N ILE A 413 -14.36 -19.87 -16.79
CA ILE A 413 -13.73 -21.19 -16.81
C ILE A 413 -12.38 -21.13 -17.52
N LEU A 414 -12.31 -20.48 -18.70
CA LEU A 414 -11.07 -20.29 -19.44
C LEU A 414 -10.00 -19.57 -18.60
N ALA A 415 -10.35 -18.46 -17.96
CA ALA A 415 -9.40 -17.68 -17.15
C ALA A 415 -8.84 -18.51 -15.99
N GLN A 416 -9.69 -19.29 -15.32
CA GLN A 416 -9.28 -20.17 -14.22
C GLN A 416 -8.44 -21.36 -14.70
N ASP A 417 -8.76 -21.93 -15.86
CA ASP A 417 -7.98 -23.02 -16.47
C ASP A 417 -6.56 -22.56 -16.82
N ILE A 418 -6.44 -21.39 -17.45
CA ILE A 418 -5.15 -20.73 -17.70
C ILE A 418 -4.39 -20.53 -16.39
N ALA A 419 -5.05 -20.02 -15.36
CA ALA A 419 -4.41 -19.73 -14.07
C ALA A 419 -3.83 -20.97 -13.38
N GLN A 420 -4.37 -22.17 -13.62
CA GLN A 420 -3.85 -23.42 -13.05
C GLN A 420 -2.48 -23.82 -13.63
N HIS A 421 -2.09 -23.30 -14.78
CA HIS A 421 -0.80 -23.58 -15.40
C HIS A 421 0.36 -22.77 -14.81
N PHE A 422 0.06 -21.78 -13.96
CA PHE A 422 1.07 -20.91 -13.35
C PHE A 422 0.93 -20.94 -11.83
N ARG A 423 2.03 -21.18 -11.11
CA ARG A 423 2.08 -21.04 -9.65
C ARG A 423 2.30 -19.58 -9.29
N LEU A 424 1.26 -18.78 -9.49
CA LEU A 424 1.22 -17.34 -9.21
C LEU A 424 -0.02 -17.03 -8.38
N THR A 425 0.15 -16.28 -7.29
CA THR A 425 -0.94 -15.85 -6.40
C THR A 425 -1.92 -14.95 -7.14
N CYS A 426 -1.40 -14.04 -7.97
CA CYS A 426 -2.20 -13.08 -8.73
C CYS A 426 -1.77 -13.09 -10.20
N LEU A 427 -2.75 -13.23 -11.10
CA LEU A 427 -2.52 -13.40 -12.53
C LEU A 427 -3.42 -12.46 -13.33
N GLY A 428 -2.82 -11.60 -14.14
CA GLY A 428 -3.53 -10.81 -15.14
C GLY A 428 -3.55 -11.53 -16.49
N ILE A 429 -4.70 -11.62 -17.14
CA ILE A 429 -4.85 -12.17 -18.49
C ILE A 429 -5.38 -11.06 -19.38
N ASP A 430 -4.58 -10.64 -20.35
CA ASP A 430 -4.97 -9.60 -21.29
C ASP A 430 -5.61 -10.24 -22.50
N VAL A 431 -6.80 -9.79 -22.86
CA VAL A 431 -7.58 -10.37 -23.96
C VAL A 431 -8.15 -9.26 -24.84
N ILE A 432 -8.27 -9.54 -26.13
CA ILE A 432 -9.13 -8.77 -27.02
C ILE A 432 -10.39 -9.58 -27.29
N ALA A 433 -11.53 -8.94 -27.12
CA ALA A 433 -12.83 -9.52 -27.44
C ALA A 433 -13.80 -8.43 -27.89
N GLU A 434 -14.79 -8.76 -28.71
CA GLU A 434 -15.87 -7.80 -29.03
C GLU A 434 -16.66 -7.40 -27.78
N ASN A 435 -16.89 -8.38 -26.90
CA ASN A 435 -17.50 -8.24 -25.60
C ASN A 435 -17.12 -9.46 -24.73
N LEU A 436 -17.40 -9.37 -23.43
CA LEU A 436 -17.17 -10.48 -22.50
C LEU A 436 -18.45 -11.28 -22.18
N ASP A 437 -19.61 -10.86 -22.68
CA ASP A 437 -20.92 -11.48 -22.41
C ASP A 437 -21.24 -12.70 -23.31
N ARG A 438 -20.35 -13.00 -24.25
CA ARG A 438 -20.40 -14.20 -25.10
C ARG A 438 -19.27 -15.17 -24.79
N SER A 439 -19.49 -16.43 -25.12
CA SER A 439 -18.46 -17.45 -24.99
C SER A 439 -17.30 -17.20 -25.95
N TRP A 440 -16.06 -17.32 -25.46
CA TRP A 440 -14.85 -17.29 -26.29
C TRP A 440 -14.87 -18.34 -27.42
N LYS A 441 -15.68 -19.40 -27.27
CA LYS A 441 -15.86 -20.47 -28.26
C LYS A 441 -16.61 -20.00 -29.52
N GLU A 442 -17.34 -18.90 -29.45
CA GLU A 442 -18.06 -18.31 -30.60
C GLU A 442 -17.12 -17.54 -31.55
N GLY A 443 -15.86 -17.34 -31.17
CA GLY A 443 -14.84 -16.64 -31.95
C GLY A 443 -14.69 -15.17 -31.56
N ASN A 444 -13.73 -14.50 -32.21
CA ASN A 444 -13.37 -13.10 -31.96
C ASN A 444 -12.96 -12.79 -30.50
N PHE A 445 -12.34 -13.76 -29.84
CA PHE A 445 -11.71 -13.67 -28.54
C PHE A 445 -10.27 -14.16 -28.67
N ALA A 446 -9.30 -13.43 -28.12
CA ALA A 446 -7.92 -13.88 -28.14
C ALA A 446 -7.12 -13.35 -26.94
N ILE A 447 -6.31 -14.24 -26.36
CA ILE A 447 -5.38 -13.94 -25.28
C ILE A 447 -4.12 -13.32 -25.88
N LEU A 448 -3.79 -12.11 -25.43
CA LEU A 448 -2.63 -11.37 -25.88
C LEU A 448 -1.39 -11.66 -25.05
N GLU A 449 -1.55 -11.64 -23.72
CA GLU A 449 -0.44 -11.82 -22.78
C GLU A 449 -0.94 -12.23 -21.39
N ILE A 450 -0.02 -12.80 -20.62
CA ILE A 450 -0.20 -13.14 -19.20
C ILE A 450 0.73 -12.22 -18.40
N ASN A 451 0.26 -11.73 -17.26
CA ASN A 451 0.96 -10.78 -16.41
C ASN A 451 1.05 -11.35 -14.98
N ALA A 452 2.27 -11.59 -14.49
CA ALA A 452 2.51 -12.15 -13.15
C ALA A 452 2.44 -11.13 -11.99
N ALA A 453 2.48 -9.83 -12.29
CA ALA A 453 2.38 -8.75 -11.30
C ALA A 453 1.35 -7.69 -11.73
N PRO A 454 0.07 -8.06 -11.88
CA PRO A 454 -0.95 -7.13 -12.37
C PRO A 454 -1.21 -6.02 -11.35
N GLY A 455 -1.43 -4.81 -11.84
CA GLY A 455 -1.90 -3.70 -11.02
C GLY A 455 -3.36 -3.88 -10.63
N VAL A 456 -3.71 -3.65 -9.37
CA VAL A 456 -5.06 -3.93 -8.85
C VAL A 456 -5.96 -2.70 -8.79
N MET A 457 -5.36 -1.50 -8.82
CA MET A 457 -6.09 -0.24 -8.59
C MET A 457 -7.21 -0.01 -9.60
N MET A 458 -7.03 -0.46 -10.84
CA MET A 458 -8.04 -0.35 -11.89
C MET A 458 -9.34 -1.11 -11.58
N HIS A 459 -9.28 -2.13 -10.70
CA HIS A 459 -10.44 -2.88 -10.23
C HIS A 459 -11.02 -2.30 -8.93
N LEU A 460 -10.16 -1.74 -8.06
CA LEU A 460 -10.59 -1.12 -6.80
C LEU A 460 -11.30 0.22 -7.00
N ASN A 461 -10.87 1.01 -7.98
CA ASN A 461 -11.50 2.29 -8.32
C ASN A 461 -11.57 2.45 -9.84
N PRO A 462 -12.48 1.74 -10.52
CA PRO A 462 -12.65 1.91 -11.95
C PRO A 462 -13.20 3.31 -12.26
N ALA A 463 -12.90 3.84 -13.45
CA ALA A 463 -13.45 5.12 -13.88
C ALA A 463 -14.97 5.05 -14.15
N VAL A 464 -15.48 3.87 -14.53
CA VAL A 464 -16.91 3.60 -14.74
C VAL A 464 -17.23 2.20 -14.22
N GLY A 465 -18.35 2.07 -13.50
CA GLY A 465 -18.81 0.79 -12.95
C GLY A 465 -18.47 0.63 -11.46
N GLU A 466 -18.59 -0.59 -10.95
CA GLU A 466 -18.50 -0.88 -9.52
C GLU A 466 -17.07 -1.29 -9.09
N SER A 467 -16.71 -0.94 -7.86
CA SER A 467 -15.47 -1.38 -7.24
C SER A 467 -15.50 -2.89 -6.97
N VAL A 468 -14.40 -3.59 -7.25
CA VAL A 468 -14.20 -5.00 -6.90
C VAL A 468 -13.08 -5.12 -5.88
N ASP A 469 -13.36 -5.69 -4.72
CA ASP A 469 -12.41 -5.86 -3.61
C ASP A 469 -11.39 -6.99 -3.87
N VAL A 470 -10.52 -6.76 -4.85
CA VAL A 470 -9.47 -7.70 -5.26
C VAL A 470 -8.39 -7.88 -4.20
N THR A 471 -8.13 -6.86 -3.36
CA THR A 471 -7.10 -6.91 -2.32
C THR A 471 -7.47 -7.84 -1.17
N SER A 472 -8.76 -7.90 -0.79
CA SER A 472 -9.22 -8.89 0.18
C SER A 472 -9.02 -10.32 -0.34
N HIS A 473 -9.40 -10.59 -1.59
CA HIS A 473 -9.19 -11.91 -2.21
C HIS A 473 -7.70 -12.33 -2.22
N ILE A 474 -6.79 -11.37 -2.45
CA ILE A 474 -5.34 -11.63 -2.41
C ILE A 474 -4.90 -12.02 -1.00
N LEU A 475 -5.22 -11.22 0.02
CA LEU A 475 -4.79 -11.52 1.38
C LEU A 475 -5.45 -12.76 1.96
N GLU A 476 -6.69 -13.06 1.57
CA GLU A 476 -7.44 -14.26 1.97
C GLU A 476 -6.86 -15.56 1.38
N THR A 477 -6.00 -15.45 0.36
CA THR A 477 -5.21 -16.60 -0.10
C THR A 477 -4.26 -17.11 0.98
N PHE A 478 -3.81 -16.21 1.87
CA PHE A 478 -2.84 -16.50 2.92
C PHE A 478 -3.48 -16.55 4.31
N PHE A 479 -4.46 -15.68 4.57
CA PHE A 479 -5.02 -15.44 5.90
C PHE A 479 -6.56 -15.34 5.84
N ASN A 480 -7.29 -16.31 6.40
CA ASN A 480 -8.75 -16.19 6.48
C ASN A 480 -9.18 -15.10 7.48
N SER A 481 -8.32 -14.81 8.47
CA SER A 481 -8.52 -13.79 9.49
C SER A 481 -7.17 -13.20 9.94
N GLY A 482 -7.20 -12.04 10.61
CA GLY A 482 -6.00 -11.46 11.24
C GLY A 482 -5.33 -12.39 12.27
N ASN A 483 -6.07 -13.31 12.88
CA ASN A 483 -5.53 -14.31 13.79
C ASN A 483 -4.66 -15.36 13.06
N ASP A 484 -4.98 -15.70 11.81
CA ASP A 484 -4.19 -16.64 11.01
C ASP A 484 -2.83 -16.09 10.63
N ALA A 485 -2.70 -14.76 10.60
CA ALA A 485 -1.46 -14.05 10.32
C ALA A 485 -0.55 -13.89 11.55
N ARG A 486 -0.97 -14.39 12.72
CA ARG A 486 -0.28 -14.16 14.00
C ARG A 486 0.26 -15.45 14.58
N ILE A 487 1.27 -15.26 15.41
CA ILE A 487 1.77 -16.27 16.35
C ILE A 487 1.42 -15.82 17.77
N PRO A 488 1.34 -16.72 18.75
CA PRO A 488 1.23 -16.35 20.15
C PRO A 488 2.34 -15.38 20.58
N ILE A 489 1.94 -14.30 21.28
CA ILE A 489 2.85 -13.32 21.86
C ILE A 489 2.58 -13.16 23.36
N ILE A 490 3.64 -13.26 24.16
CA ILE A 490 3.64 -13.00 25.60
C ILE A 490 4.50 -11.77 25.86
N THR A 491 3.91 -10.75 26.48
CA THR A 491 4.59 -9.48 26.73
C THR A 491 4.78 -9.26 28.23
N PHE A 492 5.98 -8.85 28.62
CA PHE A 492 6.33 -8.49 30.00
C PHE A 492 6.68 -7.00 30.08
N ASN A 493 6.37 -6.31 31.17
CA ASN A 493 7.05 -5.02 31.42
C ASN A 493 8.48 -5.23 31.93
N LYS A 494 8.71 -6.36 32.62
CA LYS A 494 9.95 -6.70 33.29
C LYS A 494 10.13 -8.21 33.38
N ILE A 495 11.30 -8.73 32.99
CA ILE A 495 11.66 -10.14 33.17
C ILE A 495 13.18 -10.33 33.24
N SER A 496 13.66 -11.13 34.20
CA SER A 496 15.09 -11.46 34.29
C SER A 496 15.49 -12.51 33.26
N ILE A 497 16.78 -12.60 32.89
CA ILE A 497 17.26 -13.68 32.00
C ILE A 497 16.94 -15.06 32.58
N HIS A 498 17.07 -15.23 33.90
CA HIS A 498 16.78 -16.51 34.56
C HIS A 498 15.32 -16.91 34.34
N ASP A 499 14.38 -16.01 34.64
CA ASP A 499 12.95 -16.29 34.54
C ASP A 499 12.50 -16.42 33.08
N LEU A 500 13.14 -15.68 32.17
CA LEU A 500 12.93 -15.81 30.73
C LEU A 500 13.34 -17.22 30.24
N GLN A 501 14.50 -17.72 30.68
CA GLN A 501 14.97 -19.06 30.34
C GLN A 501 14.08 -20.15 30.96
N GLU A 502 13.67 -19.98 32.22
CA GLU A 502 12.71 -20.88 32.88
C GLU A 502 11.37 -20.92 32.11
N THR A 503 10.88 -19.78 31.64
CA THR A 503 9.67 -19.67 30.82
C THR A 503 9.82 -20.40 29.49
N ILE A 504 10.94 -20.21 28.80
CA ILE A 504 11.26 -20.93 27.56
C ILE A 504 11.29 -22.44 27.81
N ASP A 505 11.95 -22.90 28.87
CA ASP A 505 12.04 -24.32 29.21
C ASP A 505 10.68 -24.92 29.56
N HIS A 506 9.85 -24.18 30.29
CA HIS A 506 8.48 -24.58 30.61
C HIS A 506 7.64 -24.79 29.34
N ILE A 507 7.69 -23.86 28.39
CA ILE A 507 6.95 -23.97 27.12
C ILE A 507 7.49 -25.14 26.29
N LEU A 508 8.82 -25.27 26.15
CA LEU A 508 9.44 -26.36 25.39
C LEU A 508 9.19 -27.75 26.00
N SER A 509 8.95 -27.84 27.32
CA SER A 509 8.59 -29.11 27.95
C SER A 509 7.22 -29.64 27.50
N HIS A 510 6.30 -28.74 27.11
CA HIS A 510 4.98 -29.08 26.56
C HIS A 510 4.96 -29.07 25.03
N HIS A 511 5.80 -28.23 24.40
CA HIS A 511 5.90 -28.06 22.95
C HIS A 511 7.36 -28.18 22.48
N PRO A 512 7.93 -29.40 22.45
CA PRO A 512 9.37 -29.60 22.21
C PRO A 512 9.84 -29.20 20.80
N ASP A 513 8.93 -29.18 19.83
CA ASP A 513 9.23 -28.84 18.43
C ASP A 513 9.09 -27.34 18.12
N TRP A 514 8.69 -26.52 19.10
CA TRP A 514 8.49 -25.10 18.89
C TRP A 514 9.82 -24.32 18.85
N THR A 515 9.82 -23.28 18.02
CA THR A 515 10.83 -22.22 18.01
C THR A 515 10.28 -21.00 18.74
N ILE A 516 10.85 -20.71 19.91
CA ILE A 516 10.51 -19.58 20.75
C ILE A 516 11.56 -18.50 20.55
N GLY A 517 11.13 -17.31 20.19
CA GLY A 517 11.95 -16.11 20.16
C GLY A 517 11.69 -15.34 21.43
N ALA A 518 12.74 -14.92 22.12
CA ALA A 518 12.62 -14.22 23.38
C ALA A 518 13.57 -13.02 23.43
N VAL A 519 13.10 -11.87 23.91
CA VAL A 519 13.92 -10.68 24.08
C VAL A 519 13.58 -9.95 25.38
N CYS A 520 14.63 -9.58 26.10
CA CYS A 520 14.62 -8.76 27.30
C CYS A 520 15.74 -7.70 27.20
N GLN A 521 15.83 -6.78 28.15
CA GLN A 521 16.87 -5.72 28.13
C GLN A 521 18.30 -6.26 28.01
N ASP A 522 18.56 -7.41 28.65
CA ASP A 522 19.90 -7.99 28.73
C ASP A 522 20.20 -9.05 27.68
N GLY A 523 19.24 -9.44 26.83
CA GLY A 523 19.49 -10.51 25.87
C GLY A 523 18.37 -10.85 24.90
N VAL A 524 18.78 -11.50 23.81
CA VAL A 524 17.91 -12.11 22.80
C VAL A 524 18.20 -13.59 22.74
N PHE A 525 17.16 -14.41 22.60
CA PHE A 525 17.26 -15.86 22.54
C PHE A 525 16.38 -16.43 21.44
N ILE A 526 16.85 -17.52 20.84
CA ILE A 526 16.00 -18.45 20.09
C ILE A 526 16.12 -19.80 20.80
N ASN A 527 15.02 -20.26 21.38
CA ASN A 527 15.00 -21.33 22.38
C ASN A 527 16.07 -21.05 23.45
N ARG A 528 16.97 -22.00 23.70
CA ARG A 528 18.07 -21.86 24.68
C ARG A 528 19.30 -21.12 24.15
N SER A 529 19.34 -20.78 22.86
CA SER A 529 20.51 -20.17 22.22
C SER A 529 20.43 -18.66 22.30
N ARG A 530 21.32 -18.06 23.12
CA ARG A 530 21.54 -16.61 23.15
C ARG A 530 22.05 -16.11 21.79
N LYS A 531 21.52 -14.98 21.34
CA LYS A 531 21.90 -14.25 20.13
C LYS A 531 22.53 -12.91 20.48
N VAL A 532 23.10 -12.24 19.48
CA VAL A 532 23.62 -10.89 19.65
C VAL A 532 22.45 -9.94 19.88
N LEU A 533 22.51 -9.18 20.97
CA LEU A 533 21.55 -8.13 21.27
C LEU A 533 21.93 -6.87 20.49
N HIS A 534 21.03 -6.40 19.62
CA HIS A 534 21.16 -5.16 18.90
C HIS A 534 20.87 -3.96 19.83
N PRO A 535 21.61 -2.83 19.74
CA PRO A 535 21.39 -1.66 20.60
C PRO A 535 19.99 -1.03 20.46
N GLU A 536 19.45 -1.01 19.25
CA GLU A 536 18.06 -0.60 19.01
C GLU A 536 17.13 -1.77 19.34
N TYR A 537 16.31 -1.59 20.37
CA TYR A 537 15.53 -2.68 20.96
C TYR A 537 14.57 -3.32 19.96
N ASN A 538 13.78 -2.50 19.25
CA ASN A 538 12.77 -2.98 18.31
C ASN A 538 13.36 -3.72 17.08
N THR A 539 14.63 -3.50 16.74
CA THR A 539 15.33 -4.27 15.71
C THR A 539 15.47 -5.74 16.12
N ASN A 540 15.63 -6.03 17.42
CA ASN A 540 15.63 -7.41 17.93
C ASN A 540 14.25 -8.06 17.79
N VAL A 541 13.19 -7.35 18.19
CA VAL A 541 11.79 -7.82 18.10
C VAL A 541 11.43 -8.11 16.65
N GLN A 542 11.72 -7.17 15.74
CA GLN A 542 11.51 -7.35 14.31
C GLN A 542 12.29 -8.56 13.76
N SER A 543 13.55 -8.73 14.16
CA SER A 543 14.38 -9.86 13.73
C SER A 543 13.82 -11.21 14.17
N LEU A 544 13.25 -11.29 15.37
CA LEU A 544 12.55 -12.49 15.83
C LEU A 544 11.29 -12.73 15.00
N LEU A 545 10.43 -11.71 14.83
CA LEU A 545 9.18 -11.82 14.06
C LEU A 545 9.38 -12.15 12.58
N ARG A 546 10.58 -11.89 12.02
CA ARG A 546 10.99 -12.30 10.66
C ARG A 546 11.41 -13.77 10.55
N ASN A 547 11.62 -14.45 11.68
CA ASN A 547 12.09 -15.83 11.65
C ASN A 547 10.98 -16.77 11.15
N PRO A 548 11.14 -17.43 9.98
CA PRO A 548 10.09 -18.23 9.35
C PRO A 548 9.74 -19.51 10.11
N LYS A 549 10.46 -19.83 11.19
CA LYS A 549 10.15 -20.96 12.06
C LYS A 549 9.55 -20.55 13.38
N LEU A 550 9.45 -19.25 13.68
CA LEU A 550 9.02 -18.75 14.98
C LEU A 550 7.56 -19.17 15.25
N ASP A 551 7.37 -19.92 16.33
CA ASP A 551 6.08 -20.37 16.83
C ASP A 551 5.51 -19.42 17.89
N LEU A 552 6.37 -18.77 18.67
CA LEU A 552 5.98 -17.90 19.79
C LEU A 552 7.01 -16.80 20.03
N LEU A 553 6.53 -15.59 20.35
CA LEU A 553 7.36 -14.48 20.80
C LEU A 553 7.16 -14.20 22.31
N ILE A 554 8.26 -14.04 23.04
CA ILE A 554 8.30 -13.43 24.36
C ILE A 554 9.04 -12.11 24.26
N ALA A 555 8.43 -11.00 24.66
CA ALA A 555 9.06 -9.68 24.59
C ALA A 555 8.88 -8.89 25.87
N GLU A 556 9.96 -8.30 26.37
CA GLU A 556 9.89 -7.28 27.42
C GLU A 556 9.65 -5.89 26.81
N TYR A 557 8.89 -5.03 27.46
CA TYR A 557 8.75 -3.62 27.12
C TYR A 557 8.65 -2.80 28.41
N ASN A 558 9.78 -2.31 28.89
CA ASN A 558 9.80 -1.44 30.06
C ASN A 558 9.52 0.02 29.68
N GLU A 559 9.32 0.86 30.69
CA GLU A 559 9.04 2.29 30.50
C GLU A 559 10.04 3.00 29.57
N GLU A 560 11.35 2.75 29.72
CA GLU A 560 12.36 3.39 28.88
C GLU A 560 12.19 3.04 27.40
N VAL A 561 11.99 1.75 27.06
CA VAL A 561 11.78 1.32 25.68
C VAL A 561 10.46 1.87 25.14
N LEU A 562 9.39 1.85 25.94
CA LEU A 562 8.08 2.37 25.53
C LEU A 562 8.12 3.86 25.23
N GLU A 563 8.79 4.65 26.08
CA GLU A 563 8.99 6.06 25.85
C GLU A 563 9.98 6.32 24.71
N ARG A 564 11.00 5.47 24.53
CA ARG A 564 12.07 5.69 23.53
C ARG A 564 11.66 5.25 22.12
N ASP A 565 11.08 4.08 21.96
CA ASP A 565 10.87 3.45 20.66
C ASP A 565 9.41 3.00 20.44
N GLY A 566 8.61 2.93 21.52
CA GLY A 566 7.30 2.29 21.48
C GLY A 566 7.41 0.80 21.19
N MET A 567 6.30 0.18 20.83
CA MET A 567 6.20 -1.23 20.47
C MET A 567 6.33 -1.44 18.96
N PHE A 568 6.86 -2.60 18.58
CA PHE A 568 6.96 -2.99 17.17
C PHE A 568 5.73 -3.74 16.67
N PHE A 569 5.12 -4.55 17.53
CA PHE A 569 3.88 -5.28 17.25
C PHE A 569 2.73 -4.71 18.09
N TYR A 570 1.51 -5.17 17.80
CA TYR A 570 0.31 -4.88 18.57
C TYR A 570 -0.45 -6.17 18.85
N GLY A 571 -1.23 -6.20 19.93
CA GLY A 571 -2.07 -7.32 20.33
C GLY A 571 -1.28 -8.52 20.87
N SER A 572 -1.14 -8.57 22.20
CA SER A 572 -0.56 -9.72 22.91
C SER A 572 -1.64 -10.75 23.29
N ASN A 573 -1.29 -12.04 23.28
CA ASN A 573 -2.15 -13.10 23.82
C ASN A 573 -2.07 -13.16 25.34
N MET A 574 -0.92 -12.76 25.90
CA MET A 574 -0.73 -12.67 27.34
C MET A 574 0.16 -11.47 27.68
N VAL A 575 -0.20 -10.76 28.76
CA VAL A 575 0.60 -9.66 29.30
C VAL A 575 0.84 -9.90 30.78
N VAL A 576 2.10 -9.78 31.21
CA VAL A 576 2.53 -9.95 32.59
C VAL A 576 3.20 -8.67 33.06
N LEU A 577 2.62 -8.05 34.08
CA LEU A 577 3.08 -6.79 34.64
C LEU A 577 3.53 -6.98 36.08
N ASP A 578 4.82 -6.76 36.35
CA ASP A 578 5.39 -6.71 37.70
C ASP A 578 5.57 -5.26 38.14
N ASN A 579 4.72 -4.80 39.06
CA ASN A 579 4.71 -3.45 39.63
C ASN A 579 4.81 -2.35 38.55
N PRO A 580 3.87 -2.32 37.57
CA PRO A 580 3.99 -1.47 36.40
C PRO A 580 3.84 0.02 36.70
N THR A 581 4.55 0.86 35.95
CA THR A 581 4.31 2.31 35.91
C THR A 581 3.05 2.64 35.10
N ASP A 582 2.58 3.90 35.18
CA ASP A 582 1.46 4.37 34.36
C ASP A 582 1.72 4.24 32.85
N THR A 583 2.98 4.38 32.43
CA THR A 583 3.40 4.18 31.03
C THR A 583 3.30 2.70 30.66
N GLU A 584 3.83 1.82 31.49
CA GLU A 584 3.84 0.36 31.26
C GLU A 584 2.43 -0.24 31.27
N MET A 585 1.48 0.39 31.98
CA MET A 585 0.06 0.04 31.91
C MET A 585 -0.54 0.17 30.50
N MET A 586 0.15 0.80 29.53
CA MET A 586 -0.25 0.74 28.12
C MET A 586 -0.25 -0.68 27.56
N LEU A 587 0.63 -1.56 28.05
CA LEU A 587 0.71 -2.95 27.59
C LEU A 587 -0.59 -3.71 27.87
N ALA A 588 -1.30 -3.35 28.95
CA ALA A 588 -2.60 -3.91 29.28
C ALA A 588 -3.74 -3.43 28.35
N ARG A 589 -3.52 -2.35 27.59
CA ARG A 589 -4.48 -1.84 26.59
C ARG A 589 -4.30 -2.48 25.22
N ASP A 590 -3.09 -2.97 24.94
CA ASP A 590 -2.70 -3.56 23.65
C ASP A 590 -2.80 -5.10 23.68
N VAL A 591 -3.96 -5.58 24.12
CA VAL A 591 -4.26 -7.00 24.26
C VAL A 591 -5.40 -7.42 23.35
N LEU A 592 -5.39 -8.68 22.92
CA LEU A 592 -6.48 -9.27 22.14
C LEU A 592 -7.71 -9.53 23.05
N ASP A 593 -8.91 -9.60 22.48
CA ASP A 593 -10.18 -9.75 23.23
C ASP A 593 -10.20 -10.96 24.17
N ASP A 594 -9.50 -12.05 23.82
CA ASP A 594 -9.40 -13.29 24.61
C ASP A 594 -8.05 -13.44 25.37
N SER A 595 -7.33 -12.33 25.54
CA SER A 595 -6.03 -12.33 26.21
C SER A 595 -6.10 -12.64 27.71
N THR A 596 -4.94 -13.01 28.25
CA THR A 596 -4.72 -13.14 29.70
C THR A 596 -3.83 -12.02 30.20
N LEU A 597 -4.27 -11.28 31.22
CA LEU A 597 -3.50 -10.20 31.83
C LEU A 597 -3.22 -10.55 33.29
N VAL A 598 -1.94 -10.55 33.67
CA VAL A 598 -1.47 -10.82 35.03
C VAL A 598 -0.77 -9.58 35.54
N ILE A 599 -1.27 -8.98 36.63
CA ILE A 599 -0.67 -7.78 37.23
C ILE A 599 -0.31 -8.07 38.68
N LYS A 600 0.95 -7.88 39.03
CA LYS A 600 1.44 -7.86 40.41
C LYS A 600 1.60 -6.42 40.91
N LYS A 601 1.02 -6.10 42.07
CA LYS A 601 1.20 -4.84 42.80
C LYS A 601 1.51 -5.12 44.26
N GLY A 602 2.79 -5.02 44.63
CA GLY A 602 3.27 -5.56 45.90
C GLY A 602 2.99 -7.06 45.97
N GLU A 603 2.23 -7.49 46.97
CA GLU A 603 1.80 -8.89 47.15
C GLU A 603 0.45 -9.23 46.49
N SER A 604 -0.29 -8.23 45.97
CA SER A 604 -1.57 -8.47 45.28
C SER A 604 -1.34 -8.89 43.83
N ILE A 605 -2.02 -9.95 43.42
CA ILE A 605 -2.13 -10.41 42.04
C ILE A 605 -3.54 -10.16 41.54
N ILE A 606 -3.63 -9.50 40.39
CA ILE A 606 -4.85 -9.31 39.63
C ILE A 606 -4.70 -10.08 38.33
N LEU A 607 -5.60 -11.04 38.11
CA LEU A 607 -5.65 -11.88 36.91
C LEU A 607 -6.93 -11.56 36.14
N HIS A 608 -6.81 -11.13 34.88
CA HIS A 608 -7.95 -10.98 33.98
C HIS A 608 -7.89 -12.04 32.89
N ARG A 609 -9.00 -12.76 32.68
CA ARG A 609 -9.12 -13.79 31.65
C ARG A 609 -10.56 -13.93 31.17
N LYS A 610 -10.82 -13.81 29.87
CA LYS A 610 -12.15 -14.02 29.26
C LYS A 610 -13.28 -13.25 29.99
N GLY A 611 -12.99 -12.02 30.41
CA GLY A 611 -13.93 -11.17 31.16
C GLY A 611 -14.08 -11.48 32.66
N LEU A 612 -13.39 -12.50 33.19
CA LEU A 612 -13.29 -12.77 34.62
C LEU A 612 -12.10 -12.02 35.22
N ILE A 613 -12.30 -11.46 36.42
CA ILE A 613 -11.26 -10.81 37.22
C ILE A 613 -11.13 -11.60 38.51
N GLU A 614 -9.94 -12.14 38.76
CA GLU A 614 -9.58 -12.80 40.00
C GLU A 614 -8.51 -11.96 40.72
N GLU A 615 -8.68 -11.77 42.01
CA GLU A 615 -7.69 -11.08 42.86
C GLU A 615 -7.31 -11.99 44.02
N TYR A 616 -6.01 -12.18 44.24
CA TYR A 616 -5.49 -12.95 45.37
C TYR A 616 -4.11 -12.43 45.77
N SER A 617 -3.69 -12.78 46.99
CA SER A 617 -2.36 -12.42 47.50
C SER A 617 -1.38 -13.56 47.33
N LEU A 618 -0.17 -13.26 46.87
CA LEU A 618 0.95 -14.20 46.89
C LEU A 618 1.34 -14.54 48.33
N GLY A 619 1.69 -15.81 48.58
CA GLY A 619 2.30 -16.19 49.86
C GLY A 619 3.73 -15.63 49.98
N GLU A 620 4.21 -15.43 51.21
CA GLU A 620 5.51 -14.79 51.50
C GLU A 620 6.72 -15.42 50.78
N ASP A 621 6.64 -16.70 50.39
CA ASP A 621 7.71 -17.44 49.69
C ASP A 621 7.31 -17.93 48.28
N GLU A 622 6.17 -17.50 47.74
CA GLU A 622 5.73 -17.96 46.43
C GLU A 622 6.31 -17.08 45.31
N PRO A 623 7.07 -17.65 44.35
CA PRO A 623 7.64 -16.86 43.28
C PRO A 623 6.56 -16.43 42.29
N PHE A 624 6.61 -15.18 41.84
CA PHE A 624 5.69 -14.66 40.83
C PHE A 624 5.74 -15.45 39.52
N THR A 625 6.88 -16.08 39.22
CA THR A 625 7.06 -16.96 38.05
C THR A 625 6.03 -18.08 38.00
N ARG A 626 5.73 -18.70 39.15
CA ARG A 626 4.76 -19.79 39.24
C ARG A 626 3.35 -19.38 38.81
N VAL A 627 2.96 -18.13 39.08
CA VAL A 627 1.64 -17.59 38.73
C VAL A 627 1.48 -17.53 37.22
N TYR A 628 2.37 -16.84 36.53
CA TYR A 628 2.20 -16.66 35.09
C TYR A 628 2.51 -17.94 34.30
N LEU A 629 3.43 -18.81 34.75
CA LEU A 629 3.71 -20.08 34.08
C LEU A 629 2.46 -20.98 34.02
N LYS A 630 1.64 -20.97 35.08
CA LYS A 630 0.36 -21.68 35.10
C LYS A 630 -0.61 -21.18 34.02
N GLU A 631 -0.65 -19.86 33.81
CA GLU A 631 -1.56 -19.24 32.85
C GLU A 631 -1.08 -19.39 31.40
N ILE A 632 0.23 -19.50 31.15
CA ILE A 632 0.78 -19.75 29.80
C ILE A 632 0.16 -20.99 29.17
N GLY A 633 0.00 -22.09 29.93
CA GLY A 633 -0.64 -23.30 29.41
C GLY A 633 -2.07 -23.08 28.92
N THR A 634 -2.78 -22.05 29.41
CA THR A 634 -4.14 -21.73 28.95
C THR A 634 -4.17 -20.89 27.68
N VAL A 635 -3.08 -20.19 27.39
CA VAL A 635 -2.92 -19.30 26.23
C VAL A 635 -2.41 -20.08 25.01
N LEU A 636 -1.64 -21.15 25.23
CA LEU A 636 -1.00 -21.93 24.17
C LEU A 636 -1.80 -23.17 23.71
N ASN A 637 -2.92 -23.47 24.37
CA ASN A 637 -3.77 -24.64 24.10
C ASN A 637 -4.87 -24.38 23.07
#